data_AF-A0A8C7P820-F1
#
_entry.id   AF-A0A8C7P820-F1
#
_cell.length_a   1.000
_cell.length_b   1.000
_cell.length_c   1.000
_cell.angle_alpha   90.00
_cell.angle_beta   90.00
_cell.angle_gamma   90.00
#
_symmetry.space_group_name_H-M   'P 1'
#
loop_
_entity.id
_entity.type
_entity.pdbx_description
1 polymer ?
#
loop_
_entity_poly.entity_id
_entity_poly.type
_entity_poly.pdbx_seq_one_letter_code
_entity_poly.pdbx_strand_id
1 'polypeptide(L)'
;MCGIFAYLNYHVPRTRREILEILLKGLLRLEYRGYDSAGVGIDGGNGKEWEANARSIQLIKQSGKVKALDDEITKQQDMDMDVEFDVHLGIAHTRWATHGAPSPVNSHPQRSDKSNEFIVIHNGIITNYKDLRKFLESKGYEFESETDTETIAKLVKYMYDNRESEDLSFATLVERVTQQLEGAFVLVFKSVHYPGEAVGTRRGGPLLIGVKSDHKLSTDHIPILYRSCTLLNSCCVSNVLYCMSPAGKDKKGCPTLPRMEQDTCHTLFAEDKKSVEYYFASDASAVIEHTNRVIFLEDDDVAAVTNGRLTIHRIKRTAGDHPARAIQTLQMELQQIMKGNYSSFMQKEIFEQPESVVNTMRGRVNFDDNTVILGGLKDHIKEIQRCRRLILIACGTSYHAGVATRQVLEELTELPVMVELASDFLDRNTPVFRDDVCFFISQSGETADSLMALHYCKERGALTVGVTNTVGSSISRETDCGVHINAGPEIGVASTKAYTSQFVALIMFALLMCDDRISMQPRRREIIQGLRVLPDLIKEVLSLDDEIQRLAAELYQQKSVLIMGRGYHYATCLEGALKIKEITYMHSEGILAGELKHGPLALVDKLMPVIMIIMRDHTYTKCQNALQQVVARSGRPIVICDKDDYETAKSSSRTIKVPHCVDCLQGVLSVIPLQLLSFHLAVLRGFDVDFPRNLAKSVTVE
;
A
#
# COMPACT_ATOMS: atom_id res chain seq x y z
N MET A 1 -0.93 8.20 -3.12
CA MET A 1 -1.60 7.12 -3.87
C MET A 1 -3.02 7.61 -4.23
N CYS A 2 -3.83 6.85 -4.95
CA CYS A 2 -5.23 7.20 -5.19
C CYS A 2 -6.11 5.99 -4.80
N GLY A 3 -7.42 6.18 -4.67
CA GLY A 3 -8.37 5.11 -4.36
C GLY A 3 -9.31 4.85 -5.53
N ILE A 4 -9.37 3.59 -5.98
CA ILE A 4 -10.39 3.10 -6.92
C ILE A 4 -11.38 2.23 -6.14
N PHE A 5 -12.67 2.48 -6.34
CA PHE A 5 -13.74 1.59 -5.90
C PHE A 5 -14.85 1.53 -6.95
N ALA A 6 -15.37 0.35 -7.25
CA ALA A 6 -16.57 0.20 -8.06
C ALA A 6 -17.44 -0.92 -7.51
N TYR A 7 -18.76 -0.73 -7.58
CA TYR A 7 -19.77 -1.67 -7.14
C TYR A 7 -20.65 -2.04 -8.31
N LEU A 8 -20.76 -3.33 -8.58
CA LEU A 8 -21.66 -3.89 -9.58
C LEU A 8 -22.63 -4.85 -8.87
N ASN A 9 -23.90 -4.47 -8.81
CA ASN A 9 -24.99 -5.38 -8.44
C ASN A 9 -25.59 -5.98 -9.70
N TYR A 10 -25.64 -7.31 -9.79
CA TYR A 10 -26.22 -8.02 -10.93
C TYR A 10 -27.37 -8.91 -10.45
N HIS A 11 -28.60 -8.51 -10.79
CA HIS A 11 -29.84 -9.09 -10.28
C HIS A 11 -29.89 -9.14 -8.75
N VAL A 12 -29.36 -8.08 -8.14
CA VAL A 12 -29.48 -7.76 -6.71
C VAL A 12 -30.08 -6.37 -6.67
N PRO A 13 -31.41 -6.23 -6.53
CA PRO A 13 -32.07 -4.93 -6.57
C PRO A 13 -31.51 -3.99 -5.52
N ARG A 14 -31.13 -2.78 -5.94
CA ARG A 14 -30.64 -1.71 -5.07
C ARG A 14 -31.20 -0.38 -5.49
N THR A 15 -31.56 0.44 -4.52
CA THR A 15 -31.91 1.83 -4.77
C THR A 15 -30.67 2.66 -5.14
N ARG A 16 -30.86 3.75 -5.88
CA ARG A 16 -29.80 4.71 -6.15
C ARG A 16 -29.14 5.22 -4.86
N ARG A 17 -29.92 5.42 -3.79
CA ARG A 17 -29.41 5.78 -2.47
C ARG A 17 -28.41 4.75 -1.95
N GLU A 18 -28.80 3.47 -1.90
CA GLU A 18 -27.94 2.38 -1.41
C GLU A 18 -26.67 2.25 -2.25
N ILE A 19 -26.77 2.39 -3.58
CA ILE A 19 -25.62 2.36 -4.48
C ILE A 19 -24.62 3.48 -4.13
N LEU A 20 -25.11 4.72 -4.00
CA LEU A 20 -24.27 5.86 -3.65
C LEU A 20 -23.65 5.73 -2.25
N GLU A 21 -24.41 5.22 -1.28
CA GLU A 21 -23.90 4.94 0.07
C GLU A 21 -22.78 3.89 0.04
N ILE A 22 -22.92 2.81 -0.73
CA ILE A 22 -21.87 1.79 -0.90
C ILE A 22 -20.62 2.40 -1.54
N LEU A 23 -20.77 3.20 -2.60
CA LEU A 23 -19.64 3.88 -3.25
C LEU A 23 -18.92 4.83 -2.30
N LEU A 24 -19.66 5.68 -1.59
CA LEU A 24 -19.12 6.63 -0.62
C LEU A 24 -18.39 5.92 0.53
N LYS A 25 -18.98 4.84 1.04
CA LYS A 25 -18.37 4.03 2.10
C LYS A 25 -17.06 3.40 1.61
N GLY A 26 -17.04 2.87 0.38
CA GLY A 26 -15.81 2.40 -0.27
C GLY A 26 -14.74 3.49 -0.37
N LEU A 27 -15.10 4.72 -0.76
CA LEU A 27 -14.16 5.85 -0.78
C LEU A 27 -13.66 6.24 0.60
N LEU A 28 -14.50 6.21 1.64
CA LEU A 28 -14.07 6.46 3.03
C LEU A 28 -13.03 5.43 3.49
N ARG A 29 -13.11 4.18 3.02
CA ARG A 29 -12.07 3.16 3.28
C ARG A 29 -10.76 3.40 2.54
N LEU A 30 -10.76 4.27 1.53
CA LEU A 30 -9.61 4.58 0.68
C LEU A 30 -9.11 6.03 0.85
N GLU A 31 -9.77 6.85 1.67
CA GLU A 31 -9.45 8.27 1.83
C GLU A 31 -8.02 8.49 2.32
N TYR A 32 -7.49 7.57 3.14
CA TYR A 32 -6.10 7.60 3.61
C TYR A 32 -5.06 7.48 2.48
N ARG A 33 -5.47 6.96 1.31
CA ARG A 33 -4.61 6.85 0.12
C ARG A 33 -4.52 8.15 -0.66
N GLY A 34 -5.56 8.99 -0.63
CA GLY A 34 -5.62 10.29 -1.31
C GLY A 34 -6.95 11.01 -1.02
N TYR A 35 -6.89 12.34 -0.86
CA TYR A 35 -8.02 13.13 -0.33
C TYR A 35 -8.05 14.58 -0.85
N ASP A 36 -7.34 14.89 -1.94
CA ASP A 36 -7.37 16.23 -2.54
C ASP A 36 -8.68 16.49 -3.28
N SER A 37 -9.31 15.44 -3.80
CA SER A 37 -10.59 15.46 -4.49
C SER A 37 -11.18 14.06 -4.62
N ALA A 38 -12.49 13.97 -4.86
CA ALA A 38 -13.19 12.71 -5.07
C ALA A 38 -14.33 12.84 -6.08
N GLY A 39 -14.80 11.72 -6.62
CA GLY A 39 -15.97 11.70 -7.50
C GLY A 39 -16.58 10.32 -7.71
N VAL A 40 -17.81 10.32 -8.21
CA VAL A 40 -18.58 9.12 -8.57
C VAL A 40 -19.17 9.24 -9.97
N GLY A 41 -19.37 8.09 -10.61
CA GLY A 41 -20.09 7.94 -11.87
C GLY A 41 -21.12 6.83 -11.78
N ILE A 42 -22.39 7.17 -11.98
CA ILE A 42 -23.55 6.27 -11.85
C ILE A 42 -24.52 6.48 -13.02
N ASP A 43 -25.46 5.56 -13.23
CA ASP A 43 -26.54 5.78 -14.19
C ASP A 43 -27.48 6.89 -13.73
N GLY A 44 -27.73 7.85 -14.62
CA GLY A 44 -28.63 8.98 -14.45
C GLY A 44 -30.08 8.64 -14.76
N GLY A 45 -30.90 9.66 -15.02
CA GLY A 45 -32.32 9.49 -15.34
C GLY A 45 -33.21 9.14 -14.13
N ASN A 46 -34.51 9.42 -14.24
CA ASN A 46 -35.50 9.13 -13.19
C ASN A 46 -36.65 8.26 -13.74
N GLY A 47 -36.37 7.49 -14.80
CA GLY A 47 -37.32 6.50 -15.31
C GLY A 47 -37.53 5.41 -14.27
N LYS A 48 -38.76 4.88 -14.17
CA LYS A 48 -39.06 3.76 -13.27
C LYS A 48 -38.45 2.44 -13.75
N GLU A 49 -38.26 2.28 -15.06
CA GLU A 49 -37.56 1.15 -15.64
C GLU A 49 -36.06 1.46 -15.68
N TRP A 50 -35.27 0.65 -14.97
CA TRP A 50 -33.83 0.88 -14.82
C TRP A 50 -33.07 0.71 -16.15
N GLU A 51 -33.57 -0.12 -17.06
CA GLU A 51 -32.97 -0.37 -18.38
C GLU A 51 -32.92 0.90 -19.23
N ALA A 52 -33.92 1.77 -19.11
CA ALA A 52 -33.95 3.05 -19.83
C ALA A 52 -32.91 4.03 -19.27
N ASN A 53 -32.65 3.96 -17.96
CA ASN A 53 -31.71 4.83 -17.26
C ASN A 53 -30.25 4.50 -17.59
N ALA A 54 -29.92 3.23 -17.91
CA ALA A 54 -28.57 2.79 -18.26
C ALA A 54 -27.96 3.46 -19.50
N ARG A 55 -28.76 4.23 -20.26
CA ARG A 55 -28.31 5.02 -21.43
C ARG A 55 -27.81 6.42 -21.08
N SER A 56 -27.81 6.79 -19.80
CA SER A 56 -27.35 8.09 -19.33
C SER A 56 -26.43 7.91 -18.13
N ILE A 57 -25.26 8.54 -18.15
CA ILE A 57 -24.31 8.52 -17.04
C ILE A 57 -24.28 9.90 -16.38
N GLN A 58 -24.45 9.93 -15.06
CA GLN A 58 -24.28 11.13 -14.24
C GLN A 58 -22.92 11.08 -13.53
N LEU A 59 -22.20 12.21 -13.57
CA LEU A 59 -20.96 12.41 -12.82
C LEU A 59 -21.18 13.44 -11.72
N ILE A 60 -20.69 13.14 -10.51
CA ILE A 60 -20.66 14.08 -9.39
C ILE A 60 -19.24 14.07 -8.86
N LYS A 61 -18.58 15.23 -8.90
CA LYS A 61 -17.15 15.37 -8.61
C LYS A 61 -16.93 16.61 -7.75
N GLN A 62 -16.10 16.51 -6.73
CA GLN A 62 -15.86 17.60 -5.80
C GLN A 62 -14.39 17.66 -5.37
N SER A 63 -13.88 18.87 -5.17
CA SER A 63 -12.56 19.09 -4.56
C SER A 63 -12.65 18.96 -3.03
N GLY A 64 -11.62 18.38 -2.43
CA GLY A 64 -11.53 18.10 -1.00
C GLY A 64 -11.81 16.65 -0.62
N LYS A 65 -11.99 16.43 0.68
CA LYS A 65 -12.24 15.13 1.32
C LYS A 65 -13.54 14.49 0.82
N VAL A 66 -13.71 13.19 1.04
CA VAL A 66 -14.91 12.41 0.65
C VAL A 66 -16.18 13.00 1.26
N LYS A 67 -16.09 13.62 2.44
CA LYS A 67 -17.24 14.31 3.06
C LYS A 67 -17.79 15.45 2.20
N ALA A 68 -16.94 16.18 1.47
CA ALA A 68 -17.39 17.23 0.56
C ALA A 68 -18.17 16.66 -0.64
N LEU A 69 -17.79 15.47 -1.11
CA LEU A 69 -18.51 14.77 -2.16
C LEU A 69 -19.88 14.25 -1.66
N ASP A 70 -19.92 13.70 -0.46
CA ASP A 70 -21.17 13.26 0.20
C ASP A 70 -22.19 14.42 0.34
N ASP A 71 -21.70 15.58 0.79
CA ASP A 71 -22.51 16.80 0.88
C ASP A 71 -22.99 17.28 -0.51
N GLU A 72 -22.18 17.08 -1.55
CA GLU A 72 -22.55 17.44 -2.94
C GLU A 72 -23.58 16.50 -3.55
N ILE A 73 -23.49 15.20 -3.26
CA ILE A 73 -24.48 14.20 -3.66
C ILE A 73 -25.84 14.51 -3.02
N THR A 74 -25.84 14.88 -1.75
CA THR A 74 -27.06 15.20 -1.00
C THR A 74 -27.77 16.45 -1.52
N LYS A 75 -27.05 17.36 -2.19
CA LYS A 75 -27.61 18.61 -2.77
C LYS A 75 -28.26 18.40 -4.14
N GLN A 76 -28.09 17.24 -4.78
CA GLN A 76 -28.64 16.99 -6.10
C GLN A 76 -30.18 16.91 -6.04
N GLN A 77 -30.86 17.93 -6.55
CA GLN A 77 -32.33 17.98 -6.60
C GLN A 77 -32.91 17.21 -7.78
N ASP A 78 -32.15 17.05 -8.85
CA ASP A 78 -32.60 16.44 -10.10
C ASP A 78 -32.50 14.92 -10.12
N MET A 79 -31.91 14.30 -9.08
CA MET A 79 -31.78 12.84 -8.98
C MET A 79 -32.82 12.27 -8.00
N ASP A 80 -33.69 11.41 -8.52
CA ASP A 80 -34.54 10.57 -7.67
C ASP A 80 -33.70 9.44 -7.07
N MET A 81 -33.56 9.44 -5.75
CA MET A 81 -32.73 8.51 -4.99
C MET A 81 -33.43 7.16 -4.73
N ASP A 82 -34.74 7.09 -4.95
CA ASP A 82 -35.56 5.91 -4.65
C ASP A 82 -35.76 5.00 -5.88
N VAL A 83 -35.17 5.36 -7.04
CA VAL A 83 -35.13 4.51 -8.24
C VAL A 83 -34.36 3.22 -7.91
N GLU A 84 -34.98 2.07 -8.17
CA GLU A 84 -34.41 0.75 -7.99
C GLU A 84 -33.74 0.24 -9.27
N PHE A 85 -32.56 -0.35 -9.14
CA PHE A 85 -31.80 -0.95 -10.22
C PHE A 85 -31.53 -2.42 -9.93
N ASP A 86 -32.01 -3.31 -10.80
CA ASP A 86 -31.69 -4.74 -10.73
C ASP A 86 -30.25 -5.02 -11.15
N VAL A 87 -29.77 -4.28 -12.16
CA VAL A 87 -28.38 -4.31 -12.62
C VAL A 87 -27.86 -2.88 -12.69
N HIS A 88 -26.75 -2.61 -12.02
CA HIS A 88 -26.09 -1.31 -12.10
C HIS A 88 -24.59 -1.46 -11.86
N LEU A 89 -23.83 -0.56 -12.48
CA LEU A 89 -22.41 -0.37 -12.19
C LEU A 89 -22.20 1.07 -11.71
N GLY A 90 -21.73 1.23 -10.49
CA GLY A 90 -21.21 2.49 -9.96
C GLY A 90 -19.70 2.47 -9.90
N ILE A 91 -19.03 3.54 -10.33
CA ILE A 91 -17.58 3.71 -10.17
C ILE A 91 -17.28 4.96 -9.35
N ALA A 92 -16.25 4.91 -8.52
CA ALA A 92 -15.90 5.94 -7.56
C ALA A 92 -14.38 6.07 -7.42
N HIS A 93 -13.91 7.29 -7.16
CA HIS A 93 -12.48 7.57 -7.05
C HIS A 93 -12.14 8.63 -6.00
N THR A 94 -11.02 8.42 -5.28
CA THR A 94 -10.33 9.46 -4.51
C THR A 94 -8.97 9.73 -5.12
N ARG A 95 -8.62 11.02 -5.26
CA ARG A 95 -7.45 11.46 -6.00
C ARG A 95 -6.46 12.19 -5.10
N TRP A 96 -5.18 11.86 -5.26
CA TRP A 96 -4.03 12.67 -4.88
C TRP A 96 -3.43 13.25 -6.16
N ALA A 97 -3.43 14.58 -6.28
CA ALA A 97 -3.15 15.23 -7.55
C ALA A 97 -1.66 15.25 -7.90
N THR A 98 -1.26 14.52 -8.94
CA THR A 98 0.10 14.59 -9.53
C THR A 98 0.16 15.58 -10.70
N HIS A 99 -0.84 15.56 -11.59
CA HIS A 99 -0.97 16.46 -12.74
C HIS A 99 -2.24 17.33 -12.63
N GLY A 100 -2.10 18.64 -12.80
CA GLY A 100 -3.22 19.58 -12.72
C GLY A 100 -3.74 19.80 -11.29
N ALA A 101 -4.22 21.02 -11.03
CA ALA A 101 -4.68 21.40 -9.69
C ALA A 101 -5.93 20.57 -9.26
N PRO A 102 -6.12 20.31 -7.96
CA PRO A 102 -7.35 19.70 -7.44
C PRO A 102 -8.59 20.52 -7.80
N SER A 103 -9.36 20.06 -8.78
CA SER A 103 -10.57 20.72 -9.28
C SER A 103 -11.59 19.65 -9.71
N PRO A 104 -12.91 19.94 -9.71
CA PRO A 104 -13.91 18.99 -10.18
C PRO A 104 -13.65 18.49 -11.61
N VAL A 105 -13.06 19.34 -12.48
CA VAL A 105 -12.70 18.99 -13.85
C VAL A 105 -11.57 17.94 -13.89
N ASN A 106 -10.55 18.10 -13.04
CA ASN A 106 -9.41 17.18 -12.94
C ASN A 106 -9.71 15.94 -12.09
N SER A 107 -10.76 15.96 -11.26
CA SER A 107 -11.23 14.79 -10.51
C SER A 107 -11.71 13.68 -11.45
N HIS A 108 -11.55 12.44 -11.02
CA HIS A 108 -12.12 11.28 -11.70
C HIS A 108 -13.55 11.03 -11.21
N PRO A 109 -14.42 10.36 -12.00
CA PRO A 109 -14.17 9.79 -13.34
C PRO A 109 -13.88 10.84 -14.43
N GLN A 110 -12.95 10.49 -15.33
CA GLN A 110 -12.74 11.22 -16.58
C GLN A 110 -13.67 10.67 -17.66
N ARG A 111 -14.11 11.54 -18.57
CA ARG A 111 -15.13 11.21 -19.58
C ARG A 111 -14.63 11.38 -21.02
N SER A 112 -15.18 10.60 -21.94
CA SER A 112 -14.83 10.65 -23.36
C SER A 112 -15.41 11.86 -24.11
N ASP A 113 -16.56 12.36 -23.70
CA ASP A 113 -17.30 13.42 -24.39
C ASP A 113 -18.32 14.04 -23.42
N LYS A 114 -19.07 15.05 -23.90
CA LYS A 114 -20.06 15.77 -23.08
C LYS A 114 -21.27 14.92 -22.70
N SER A 115 -21.55 13.84 -23.43
CA SER A 115 -22.62 12.86 -23.15
C SER A 115 -22.18 11.71 -22.24
N ASN A 116 -20.91 11.68 -21.82
CA ASN A 116 -20.34 10.65 -20.95
C ASN A 116 -20.43 9.24 -21.56
N GLU A 117 -20.23 9.06 -22.87
CA GLU A 117 -20.36 7.72 -23.50
C GLU A 117 -19.45 6.66 -22.86
N PHE A 118 -18.23 7.05 -22.52
CA PHE A 118 -17.28 6.26 -21.75
C PHE A 118 -16.74 7.10 -20.58
N ILE A 119 -16.64 6.46 -19.41
CA ILE A 119 -15.98 7.03 -18.24
C ILE A 119 -14.96 6.05 -17.68
N VAL A 120 -13.90 6.60 -17.10
CA VAL A 120 -12.80 5.81 -16.51
C VAL A 120 -12.31 6.44 -15.21
N ILE A 121 -11.95 5.58 -14.27
CA ILE A 121 -11.18 5.95 -13.07
C ILE A 121 -9.80 5.30 -13.15
N HIS A 122 -8.78 6.06 -12.73
CA HIS A 122 -7.37 5.71 -12.92
C HIS A 122 -6.52 5.97 -11.68
N ASN A 123 -5.68 5.01 -11.32
CA ASN A 123 -4.54 5.21 -10.43
C ASN A 123 -3.25 4.92 -11.20
N GLY A 124 -2.29 5.83 -11.17
CA GLY A 124 -1.05 5.69 -11.92
C GLY A 124 -0.69 6.96 -12.68
N ILE A 125 0.26 6.83 -13.61
CA ILE A 125 0.68 7.89 -14.53
C ILE A 125 0.83 7.27 -15.92
N ILE A 126 0.17 7.89 -16.90
CA ILE A 126 0.39 7.57 -18.32
C ILE A 126 1.56 8.41 -18.84
N THR A 127 2.72 7.79 -19.03
CA THR A 127 3.96 8.51 -19.35
C THR A 127 3.96 9.11 -20.76
N ASN A 128 3.22 8.49 -21.69
CA ASN A 128 3.10 8.94 -23.09
C ASN A 128 1.83 9.78 -23.36
N TYR A 129 1.16 10.31 -22.34
CA TYR A 129 -0.11 11.03 -22.49
C TYR A 129 -0.03 12.24 -23.43
N LYS A 130 1.12 12.91 -23.54
CA LYS A 130 1.31 14.06 -24.43
C LYS A 130 1.19 13.67 -25.91
N ASP A 131 1.70 12.51 -26.28
CA ASP A 131 1.64 12.01 -27.65
C ASP A 131 0.22 11.53 -27.98
N LEU A 132 -0.41 10.81 -27.03
CA LEU A 132 -1.82 10.41 -27.15
C LEU A 132 -2.75 11.61 -27.28
N ARG A 133 -2.54 12.66 -26.48
CA ARG A 133 -3.33 13.89 -26.52
C ARG A 133 -3.24 14.55 -27.89
N LYS A 134 -2.03 14.78 -28.41
CA LYS A 134 -1.83 15.35 -29.75
C LYS A 134 -2.48 14.51 -30.85
N PHE A 135 -2.34 13.18 -30.77
CA PHE A 135 -2.98 12.27 -31.72
C PHE A 135 -4.50 12.43 -31.71
N LEU A 136 -5.13 12.40 -30.52
CA LEU A 136 -6.58 12.50 -30.38
C LEU A 136 -7.12 13.88 -30.76
N GLU A 137 -6.40 14.96 -30.42
CA GLU A 137 -6.71 16.32 -30.89
C GLU A 137 -6.68 16.40 -32.42
N SER A 138 -5.71 15.73 -33.08
CA SER A 138 -5.65 15.65 -34.55
C SER A 138 -6.81 14.88 -35.19
N LYS A 139 -7.51 14.05 -34.40
CA LYS A 139 -8.71 13.31 -34.81
C LYS A 139 -10.02 14.04 -34.45
N GLY A 140 -9.94 15.24 -33.88
CA GLY A 140 -11.10 16.08 -33.57
C GLY A 140 -11.67 15.87 -32.16
N TYR A 141 -10.97 15.18 -31.26
CA TYR A 141 -11.38 15.07 -29.86
C TYR A 141 -10.91 16.29 -29.06
N GLU A 142 -11.83 16.94 -28.37
CA GLU A 142 -11.52 18.08 -27.49
C GLU A 142 -11.26 17.61 -26.05
N PHE A 143 -10.25 18.21 -25.41
CA PHE A 143 -9.89 17.94 -24.01
C PHE A 143 -10.39 19.06 -23.10
N GLU A 144 -10.89 18.71 -21.92
CA GLU A 144 -11.36 19.67 -20.91
C GLU A 144 -10.50 19.73 -19.65
N SER A 145 -9.64 18.74 -19.41
CA SER A 145 -8.79 18.63 -18.22
C SER A 145 -7.29 18.72 -18.56
N GLU A 146 -6.50 18.88 -17.51
CA GLU A 146 -5.03 18.84 -17.57
C GLU A 146 -4.48 17.45 -17.24
N THR A 147 -5.37 16.47 -17.02
CA THR A 147 -4.99 15.14 -16.57
C THR A 147 -4.53 14.26 -17.72
N ASP A 148 -3.53 13.42 -17.45
CA ASP A 148 -3.13 12.30 -18.29
C ASP A 148 -4.31 11.32 -18.52
N THR A 149 -5.12 11.12 -17.47
CA THR A 149 -6.23 10.18 -17.44
C THR A 149 -7.30 10.45 -18.50
N GLU A 150 -7.55 11.71 -18.84
CA GLU A 150 -8.54 12.05 -19.88
C GLU A 150 -8.18 11.44 -21.24
N THR A 151 -6.88 11.27 -21.53
CA THR A 151 -6.44 10.62 -22.78
C THR A 151 -6.95 9.20 -22.90
N ILE A 152 -7.08 8.48 -21.78
CA ILE A 152 -7.60 7.11 -21.73
C ILE A 152 -9.08 7.09 -22.12
N ALA A 153 -9.88 8.01 -21.56
CA ALA A 153 -11.31 8.10 -21.85
C ALA A 153 -11.57 8.48 -23.32
N LYS A 154 -10.78 9.41 -23.87
CA LYS A 154 -10.84 9.78 -25.28
C LYS A 154 -10.39 8.63 -26.19
N LEU A 155 -9.34 7.90 -25.80
CA LEU A 155 -8.79 6.80 -26.59
C LEU A 155 -9.73 5.60 -26.68
N VAL A 156 -10.41 5.23 -25.60
CA VAL A 156 -11.41 4.13 -25.67
C VAL A 156 -12.55 4.48 -26.62
N LYS A 157 -12.99 5.75 -26.64
CA LYS A 157 -14.00 6.22 -27.60
C LYS A 157 -13.48 6.20 -29.02
N TYR A 158 -12.23 6.62 -29.26
CA TYR A 158 -11.58 6.50 -30.57
C TYR A 158 -11.59 5.05 -31.09
N MET A 159 -11.22 4.09 -30.23
CA MET A 159 -11.25 2.67 -30.59
C MET A 159 -12.68 2.17 -30.88
N TYR A 160 -13.68 2.68 -30.16
CA TYR A 160 -15.08 2.36 -30.40
C TYR A 160 -15.59 2.94 -31.72
N ASP A 161 -15.30 4.21 -31.99
CA ASP A 161 -15.73 4.91 -33.21
C ASP A 161 -15.09 4.31 -34.49
N ASN A 162 -13.93 3.65 -34.34
CA ASN A 162 -13.20 2.99 -35.42
C ASN A 162 -13.26 1.45 -35.37
N ARG A 163 -14.26 0.87 -34.71
CA ARG A 163 -14.43 -0.59 -34.61
C ARG A 163 -14.73 -1.24 -35.97
N GLU A 164 -14.20 -2.44 -36.17
CA GLU A 164 -14.40 -3.25 -37.39
C GLU A 164 -15.74 -3.97 -37.44
N SER A 165 -16.37 -4.18 -36.28
CA SER A 165 -17.66 -4.86 -36.13
C SER A 165 -18.51 -4.20 -35.06
N GLU A 166 -19.83 -4.21 -35.23
CA GLU A 166 -20.76 -3.67 -34.23
C GLU A 166 -20.71 -4.47 -32.91
N ASP A 167 -20.45 -5.78 -32.98
CA ASP A 167 -20.44 -6.70 -31.83
C ASP A 167 -19.09 -6.76 -31.08
N LEU A 168 -18.24 -5.73 -31.21
CA LEU A 168 -16.95 -5.73 -30.55
C LEU A 168 -17.13 -5.72 -29.03
N SER A 169 -16.56 -6.69 -28.31
CA SER A 169 -16.72 -6.77 -26.86
C SER A 169 -15.99 -5.65 -26.12
N PHE A 170 -16.52 -5.23 -24.98
CA PHE A 170 -15.92 -4.15 -24.18
C PHE A 170 -14.47 -4.48 -23.75
N ALA A 171 -14.21 -5.74 -23.38
CA ALA A 171 -12.88 -6.23 -23.08
C ALA A 171 -11.90 -6.01 -24.24
N THR A 172 -12.33 -6.23 -25.50
CA THR A 172 -11.49 -5.99 -26.69
C THR A 172 -11.09 -4.54 -26.83
N LEU A 173 -12.02 -3.61 -26.60
CA LEU A 173 -11.74 -2.18 -26.69
C LEU A 173 -10.68 -1.78 -25.67
N VAL A 174 -10.83 -2.23 -24.43
CA VAL A 174 -9.88 -1.93 -23.35
C VAL A 174 -8.52 -2.58 -23.62
N GLU A 175 -8.47 -3.81 -24.14
CA GLU A 175 -7.21 -4.44 -24.58
C GLU A 175 -6.48 -3.60 -25.64
N ARG A 176 -7.19 -2.99 -26.60
CA ARG A 176 -6.56 -2.11 -27.61
C ARG A 176 -6.05 -0.82 -27.00
N VAL A 177 -6.79 -0.27 -26.04
CA VAL A 177 -6.37 0.92 -25.29
C VAL A 177 -5.08 0.63 -24.54
N THR A 178 -5.01 -0.44 -23.75
CA THR A 178 -3.84 -0.76 -22.91
C THR A 178 -2.57 -1.08 -23.71
N GLN A 179 -2.70 -1.44 -25.00
CA GLN A 179 -1.55 -1.59 -25.91
C GLN A 179 -0.91 -0.25 -26.30
N GLN A 180 -1.66 0.86 -26.25
CA GLN A 180 -1.16 2.19 -26.58
C GLN A 180 -0.71 2.98 -25.34
N LEU A 181 -1.06 2.52 -24.14
CA LEU A 181 -0.68 3.17 -22.89
C LEU A 181 0.73 2.73 -22.44
N GLU A 182 1.55 3.72 -22.11
CA GLU A 182 2.83 3.52 -21.42
C GLU A 182 2.75 4.05 -19.98
N GLY A 183 3.58 3.49 -19.11
CA GLY A 183 3.60 3.80 -17.68
C GLY A 183 2.86 2.77 -16.83
N ALA A 184 2.50 3.19 -15.62
CA ALA A 184 1.77 2.39 -14.65
C ALA A 184 0.33 2.89 -14.55
N PHE A 185 -0.64 1.98 -14.60
CA PHE A 185 -2.05 2.30 -14.55
C PHE A 185 -2.87 1.18 -13.91
N VAL A 186 -3.88 1.57 -13.16
CA VAL A 186 -4.99 0.73 -12.70
C VAL A 186 -6.27 1.40 -13.15
N LEU A 187 -7.10 0.69 -13.90
CA LEU A 187 -8.25 1.26 -14.59
C LEU A 187 -9.51 0.47 -14.30
N VAL A 188 -10.64 1.18 -14.17
CA VAL A 188 -11.99 0.61 -14.25
C VAL A 188 -12.81 1.47 -15.19
N PHE A 189 -13.42 0.83 -16.18
CA PHE A 189 -14.22 1.47 -17.23
C PHE A 189 -15.72 1.19 -17.06
N LYS A 190 -16.53 2.17 -17.45
CA LYS A 190 -17.99 2.08 -17.59
C LYS A 190 -18.42 2.79 -18.88
N SER A 191 -19.45 2.29 -19.55
CA SER A 191 -19.99 2.89 -20.79
C SER A 191 -21.49 2.70 -20.93
N VAL A 192 -22.16 3.64 -21.60
CA VAL A 192 -23.56 3.52 -22.02
C VAL A 192 -23.78 2.50 -23.13
N HIS A 193 -22.74 2.17 -23.91
CA HIS A 193 -22.80 1.18 -24.99
C HIS A 193 -22.75 -0.26 -24.48
N TYR A 194 -22.26 -0.45 -23.25
CA TYR A 194 -22.13 -1.75 -22.56
C TYR A 194 -22.80 -1.68 -21.18
N PRO A 195 -24.14 -1.53 -21.13
CA PRO A 195 -24.85 -1.31 -19.87
C PRO A 195 -24.71 -2.51 -18.93
N GLY A 196 -24.39 -2.24 -17.66
CA GLY A 196 -24.18 -3.28 -16.64
C GLY A 196 -22.87 -4.07 -16.78
N GLU A 197 -21.98 -3.69 -17.70
CA GLU A 197 -20.65 -4.29 -17.84
C GLU A 197 -19.56 -3.46 -17.17
N ALA A 198 -18.59 -4.13 -16.54
CA ALA A 198 -17.38 -3.52 -15.99
C ALA A 198 -16.15 -4.13 -16.64
N VAL A 199 -15.16 -3.30 -16.97
CA VAL A 199 -13.82 -3.77 -17.37
C VAL A 199 -12.77 -3.14 -16.47
N GLY A 200 -12.01 -3.99 -15.78
CA GLY A 200 -10.89 -3.62 -14.92
C GLY A 200 -9.57 -4.15 -15.46
N THR A 201 -8.51 -3.35 -15.41
CA THR A 201 -7.16 -3.76 -15.87
C THR A 201 -6.08 -3.08 -15.05
N ARG A 202 -4.90 -3.69 -14.96
CA ARG A 202 -3.75 -3.08 -14.28
C ARG A 202 -2.41 -3.31 -15.01
N ARG A 203 -1.46 -2.41 -14.75
CA ARG A 203 -0.02 -2.54 -14.99
C ARG A 203 0.70 -1.68 -13.95
N GLY A 204 1.56 -2.25 -13.11
CA GLY A 204 2.34 -1.47 -12.13
C GLY A 204 1.55 -0.89 -10.93
N GLY A 205 0.35 -1.39 -10.62
CA GLY A 205 -0.40 -0.97 -9.43
C GLY A 205 -1.53 -1.94 -9.02
N PRO A 206 -1.97 -1.95 -7.75
CA PRO A 206 -2.90 -2.96 -7.25
C PRO A 206 -4.34 -2.77 -7.76
N LEU A 207 -4.95 -3.87 -8.21
CA LEU A 207 -6.38 -4.01 -8.48
C LEU A 207 -6.84 -5.39 -8.05
N LEU A 208 -7.93 -5.44 -7.28
CA LEU A 208 -8.58 -6.68 -6.88
C LEU A 208 -10.09 -6.61 -7.11
N ILE A 209 -10.71 -7.78 -7.18
CA ILE A 209 -12.14 -7.94 -7.36
C ILE A 209 -12.68 -8.79 -6.20
N GLY A 210 -13.47 -8.18 -5.32
CA GLY A 210 -14.30 -8.88 -4.36
C GLY A 210 -15.53 -9.47 -5.02
N VAL A 211 -15.93 -10.66 -4.58
CA VAL A 211 -17.16 -11.31 -5.04
C VAL A 211 -18.04 -11.72 -3.86
N LYS A 212 -19.34 -11.45 -3.96
CA LYS A 212 -20.34 -11.89 -3.00
C LYS A 212 -21.56 -12.44 -3.74
N SER A 213 -22.01 -13.62 -3.33
CA SER A 213 -23.24 -14.24 -3.81
C SER A 213 -23.78 -15.15 -2.70
N ASP A 214 -25.11 -15.23 -2.60
CA ASP A 214 -25.79 -16.20 -1.74
C ASP A 214 -25.74 -17.63 -2.33
N HIS A 215 -25.33 -17.74 -3.60
CA HIS A 215 -25.20 -18.98 -4.33
C HIS A 215 -23.75 -19.44 -4.40
N LYS A 216 -23.57 -20.74 -4.64
CA LYS A 216 -22.26 -21.32 -4.86
C LYS A 216 -21.63 -20.78 -6.14
N LEU A 217 -20.36 -20.42 -6.04
CA LEU A 217 -19.55 -19.96 -7.17
C LEU A 217 -19.11 -21.15 -8.04
N SER A 218 -19.07 -20.96 -9.35
CA SER A 218 -18.72 -22.00 -10.33
C SER A 218 -17.29 -22.56 -10.18
N THR A 219 -16.34 -21.78 -9.67
CA THR A 219 -14.94 -22.18 -9.50
C THR A 219 -14.24 -21.34 -8.45
N ASP A 220 -13.17 -21.88 -7.85
CA ASP A 220 -12.22 -21.15 -7.00
C ASP A 220 -10.98 -20.66 -7.77
N HIS A 221 -10.88 -20.99 -9.06
CA HIS A 221 -9.78 -20.59 -9.94
C HIS A 221 -10.34 -20.15 -11.29
N ILE A 222 -10.08 -18.91 -11.69
CA ILE A 222 -10.51 -18.35 -12.97
C ILE A 222 -9.39 -18.54 -13.99
N PRO A 223 -9.57 -19.34 -15.06
CA PRO A 223 -8.54 -19.52 -16.08
C PRO A 223 -8.32 -18.22 -16.86
N ILE A 224 -7.07 -17.96 -17.24
CA ILE A 224 -6.72 -16.83 -18.10
C ILE A 224 -7.00 -17.18 -19.56
N LEU A 225 -7.73 -16.32 -20.25
CA LEU A 225 -8.05 -16.44 -21.66
C LEU A 225 -7.02 -15.68 -22.50
N TYR A 226 -6.47 -16.35 -23.51
CA TYR A 226 -5.52 -15.74 -24.44
C TYR A 226 -6.15 -15.60 -25.83
N ARG A 227 -5.96 -14.45 -26.46
CA ARG A 227 -6.32 -14.30 -27.89
C ARG A 227 -5.22 -14.86 -28.77
N SER A 228 -5.58 -15.69 -29.74
CA SER A 228 -4.67 -16.03 -30.83
C SER A 228 -4.41 -14.77 -31.66
N CYS A 229 -3.19 -14.25 -31.62
CA CYS A 229 -2.74 -13.20 -32.53
C CYS A 229 -2.71 -13.72 -33.97
N THR A 230 -3.85 -13.70 -34.66
CA THR A 230 -3.94 -13.90 -36.11
C THR A 230 -4.91 -12.90 -36.70
N LEU A 231 -4.56 -11.62 -36.65
CA LEU A 231 -5.19 -10.58 -37.47
C LEU A 231 -4.12 -9.63 -37.98
N LEU A 232 -3.28 -10.14 -38.89
CA LEU A 232 -2.48 -9.38 -39.87
C LEU A 232 -2.09 -10.35 -41.00
N ASN A 233 -3.08 -10.81 -41.77
CA ASN A 233 -3.03 -11.20 -43.20
C ASN A 233 -4.06 -12.28 -43.56
N SER A 234 -4.92 -11.92 -44.52
CA SER A 234 -5.74 -12.73 -45.44
C SER A 234 -6.56 -13.92 -44.91
N CYS A 235 -7.85 -13.90 -45.29
CA CYS A 235 -8.75 -15.03 -45.55
C CYS A 235 -8.19 -16.44 -45.28
N CYS A 236 -8.78 -17.17 -44.33
CA CYS A 236 -9.34 -18.52 -44.51
C CYS A 236 -9.82 -19.12 -43.15
N VAL A 237 -11.09 -19.51 -43.13
CA VAL A 237 -11.71 -20.70 -42.49
C VAL A 237 -10.97 -21.37 -41.33
N SER A 238 -11.65 -21.39 -40.18
CA SER A 238 -11.71 -22.45 -39.15
C SER A 238 -10.45 -23.29 -38.91
N ASN A 239 -9.80 -23.13 -37.75
CA ASN A 239 -9.30 -24.25 -36.93
C ASN A 239 -8.65 -23.74 -35.63
N VAL A 240 -9.26 -24.05 -34.48
CA VAL A 240 -8.59 -24.04 -33.17
C VAL A 240 -7.80 -25.34 -33.09
N LEU A 241 -6.46 -25.23 -33.05
CA LEU A 241 -5.55 -26.36 -32.99
C LEU A 241 -5.45 -26.88 -31.55
N TYR A 242 -5.98 -28.08 -31.30
CA TYR A 242 -5.76 -28.83 -30.07
C TYR A 242 -4.38 -29.50 -30.08
N CYS A 243 -3.60 -29.32 -29.02
CA CYS A 243 -2.45 -30.18 -28.71
C CYS A 243 -2.96 -31.55 -28.23
N MET A 244 -2.79 -32.59 -29.05
CA MET A 244 -2.87 -33.98 -28.58
C MET A 244 -1.70 -34.81 -29.10
N SER A 245 -1.07 -35.51 -28.17
CA SER A 245 -0.06 -36.55 -28.39
C SER A 245 -0.62 -37.73 -29.20
N PRO A 246 0.22 -38.50 -29.93
CA PRO A 246 -0.27 -39.49 -30.89
C PRO A 246 -0.43 -40.89 -30.26
N ALA A 247 -1.57 -41.55 -30.50
CA ALA A 247 -1.70 -42.91 -31.04
C ALA A 247 -3.06 -43.55 -30.69
N GLY A 248 -3.72 -44.13 -31.70
CA GLY A 248 -4.82 -45.09 -31.51
C GLY A 248 -5.94 -44.96 -32.55
N LYS A 249 -5.92 -45.83 -33.57
CA LYS A 249 -7.01 -46.00 -34.55
C LYS A 249 -8.19 -46.71 -33.89
N ASP A 250 -9.42 -46.24 -34.12
CA ASP A 250 -10.51 -47.07 -34.68
C ASP A 250 -11.78 -46.25 -34.95
N LYS A 251 -12.43 -46.56 -36.08
CA LYS A 251 -13.70 -45.99 -36.56
C LYS A 251 -14.88 -46.83 -36.05
N LYS A 252 -15.93 -46.19 -35.51
CA LYS A 252 -17.35 -46.52 -35.74
C LYS A 252 -18.26 -45.41 -35.18
N GLY A 253 -19.29 -45.03 -35.94
CA GLY A 253 -20.12 -43.86 -35.71
C GLY A 253 -21.19 -43.99 -34.61
N CYS A 254 -21.67 -42.83 -34.15
CA CYS A 254 -22.90 -42.65 -33.37
C CYS A 254 -23.41 -41.20 -33.58
N PRO A 255 -24.72 -40.92 -33.42
CA PRO A 255 -25.41 -39.83 -34.10
C PRO A 255 -25.26 -38.47 -33.41
N THR A 256 -25.51 -37.42 -34.20
CA THR A 256 -25.59 -36.01 -33.81
C THR A 256 -26.45 -35.77 -32.57
N LEU A 257 -25.80 -35.36 -31.47
CA LEU A 257 -26.41 -34.74 -30.30
C LEU A 257 -26.41 -33.21 -30.45
N PRO A 258 -27.42 -32.51 -29.92
CA PRO A 258 -27.52 -31.05 -30.05
C PRO A 258 -26.44 -30.37 -29.21
N ARG A 259 -25.86 -29.29 -29.77
CA ARG A 259 -24.94 -28.36 -29.11
C ARG A 259 -25.61 -27.78 -27.85
N MET A 260 -25.23 -28.28 -26.66
CA MET A 260 -25.52 -27.64 -25.38
C MET A 260 -24.24 -27.59 -24.53
N GLU A 261 -23.90 -26.36 -24.12
CA GLU A 261 -23.04 -25.92 -23.01
C GLU A 261 -21.62 -26.50 -22.88
N GLN A 262 -20.64 -25.83 -23.51
CA GLN A 262 -19.19 -25.92 -23.17
C GLN A 262 -18.65 -24.65 -22.46
N ASP A 263 -19.49 -23.63 -22.22
CA ASP A 263 -19.07 -22.31 -21.68
C ASP A 263 -18.96 -22.24 -20.14
N THR A 264 -19.22 -23.31 -19.41
CA THR A 264 -19.23 -23.30 -17.93
C THR A 264 -17.85 -23.35 -17.28
N CYS A 265 -16.80 -23.75 -18.02
CA CYS A 265 -15.47 -23.99 -17.45
C CYS A 265 -14.58 -22.72 -17.36
N HIS A 266 -14.93 -21.63 -18.04
CA HIS A 266 -14.03 -20.49 -18.27
C HIS A 266 -14.42 -19.19 -17.55
N THR A 267 -15.52 -19.19 -16.81
CA THR A 267 -16.10 -17.96 -16.25
C THR A 267 -16.49 -18.16 -14.78
N LEU A 268 -16.30 -17.14 -13.94
CA LEU A 268 -16.86 -17.14 -12.59
C LEU A 268 -18.30 -16.61 -12.61
N PHE A 269 -19.24 -17.39 -12.09
CA PHE A 269 -20.65 -17.03 -11.93
C PHE A 269 -21.29 -17.83 -10.79
N ALA A 270 -22.45 -17.37 -10.32
CA ALA A 270 -23.31 -18.11 -9.39
C ALA A 270 -24.00 -19.28 -10.11
N GLU A 271 -23.91 -20.52 -9.58
CA GLU A 271 -24.44 -21.75 -10.22
C GLU A 271 -25.93 -21.61 -10.66
N ASP A 272 -26.76 -20.81 -9.97
CA ASP A 272 -28.18 -20.58 -10.28
C ASP A 272 -28.48 -19.34 -11.16
N LYS A 273 -27.47 -18.72 -11.78
CA LYS A 273 -27.58 -17.60 -12.76
C LYS A 273 -28.37 -16.35 -12.34
N LYS A 274 -28.53 -16.02 -11.05
CA LYS A 274 -29.47 -14.93 -10.67
C LYS A 274 -29.06 -13.86 -9.68
N SER A 275 -27.95 -13.94 -8.94
CA SER A 275 -27.58 -12.82 -8.08
C SER A 275 -26.09 -12.85 -7.72
N VAL A 276 -25.39 -11.77 -8.04
CA VAL A 276 -23.99 -11.61 -7.68
C VAL A 276 -23.64 -10.13 -7.55
N GLU A 277 -22.81 -9.82 -6.56
CA GLU A 277 -22.23 -8.51 -6.33
C GLU A 277 -20.72 -8.59 -6.57
N TYR A 278 -20.18 -7.67 -7.38
CA TYR A 278 -18.74 -7.51 -7.60
C TYR A 278 -18.25 -6.16 -7.07
N TYR A 279 -17.06 -6.18 -6.47
CA TYR A 279 -16.42 -5.02 -5.85
C TYR A 279 -15.01 -4.85 -6.42
N PHE A 280 -14.81 -3.90 -7.34
CA PHE A 280 -13.47 -3.59 -7.82
C PHE A 280 -12.84 -2.60 -6.86
N ALA A 281 -11.60 -2.86 -6.42
CA ALA A 281 -10.90 -1.93 -5.54
C ALA A 281 -9.39 -1.94 -5.74
N SER A 282 -8.75 -0.80 -5.51
CA SER A 282 -7.29 -0.73 -5.44
C SER A 282 -6.70 -1.14 -4.08
N ASP A 283 -7.55 -1.35 -3.06
CA ASP A 283 -7.16 -1.85 -1.73
C ASP A 283 -8.27 -2.73 -1.15
N ALA A 284 -7.87 -3.75 -0.39
CA ALA A 284 -8.78 -4.69 0.26
C ALA A 284 -9.65 -4.04 1.35
N SER A 285 -9.22 -2.91 1.93
CA SER A 285 -9.96 -2.18 2.98
C SER A 285 -11.36 -1.77 2.54
N ALA A 286 -11.56 -1.48 1.26
CA ALA A 286 -12.86 -1.11 0.69
C ALA A 286 -13.77 -2.30 0.41
N VAL A 287 -13.24 -3.53 0.44
CA VAL A 287 -13.97 -4.75 0.07
C VAL A 287 -14.32 -5.58 1.30
N ILE A 288 -13.48 -5.55 2.34
CA ILE A 288 -13.56 -6.50 3.46
C ILE A 288 -14.86 -6.43 4.27
N GLU A 289 -15.55 -5.28 4.27
CA GLU A 289 -16.87 -5.16 4.93
C GLU A 289 -18.01 -5.82 4.14
N HIS A 290 -17.79 -6.10 2.86
CA HIS A 290 -18.75 -6.75 1.98
C HIS A 290 -18.43 -8.24 1.81
N THR A 291 -17.15 -8.57 1.58
CA THR A 291 -16.70 -9.95 1.35
C THR A 291 -15.21 -10.10 1.65
N ASN A 292 -14.80 -11.27 2.12
CA ASN A 292 -13.39 -11.66 2.27
C ASN A 292 -12.89 -12.49 1.08
N ARG A 293 -13.73 -12.76 0.08
CA ARG A 293 -13.40 -13.54 -1.12
C ARG A 293 -12.97 -12.60 -2.23
N VAL A 294 -11.68 -12.60 -2.56
CA VAL A 294 -11.09 -11.66 -3.52
C VAL A 294 -10.24 -12.35 -4.57
N ILE A 295 -10.15 -11.71 -5.72
CA ILE A 295 -9.27 -12.09 -6.83
C ILE A 295 -8.29 -10.95 -7.03
N PHE A 296 -6.99 -11.20 -6.85
CA PHE A 296 -5.95 -10.23 -7.16
C PHE A 296 -5.59 -10.33 -8.64
N LEU A 297 -5.65 -9.20 -9.34
CA LEU A 297 -5.19 -9.13 -10.72
C LEU A 297 -3.67 -8.97 -10.77
N GLU A 298 -3.08 -9.45 -11.85
CA GLU A 298 -1.68 -9.21 -12.21
C GLU A 298 -1.57 -8.24 -13.38
N ASP A 299 -0.35 -7.82 -13.69
CA ASP A 299 -0.11 -6.92 -14.81
C ASP A 299 -0.63 -7.52 -16.13
N ASP A 300 -1.22 -6.65 -16.95
CA ASP A 300 -1.85 -6.96 -18.23
C ASP A 300 -3.07 -7.91 -18.18
N ASP A 301 -3.58 -8.21 -16.99
CA ASP A 301 -4.90 -8.83 -16.86
C ASP A 301 -5.99 -7.82 -17.22
N VAL A 302 -6.89 -8.23 -18.12
CA VAL A 302 -8.12 -7.50 -18.46
C VAL A 302 -9.30 -8.32 -17.94
N ALA A 303 -9.82 -7.93 -16.77
CA ALA A 303 -10.96 -8.54 -16.14
C ALA A 303 -12.26 -7.89 -16.64
N ALA A 304 -13.21 -8.68 -17.13
CA ALA A 304 -14.48 -8.20 -17.64
C ALA A 304 -15.65 -8.93 -16.97
N VAL A 305 -16.62 -8.15 -16.47
CA VAL A 305 -17.92 -8.65 -16.01
C VAL A 305 -18.95 -8.37 -17.10
N THR A 306 -19.39 -9.43 -17.77
CA THR A 306 -20.41 -9.37 -18.83
C THR A 306 -21.52 -10.37 -18.49
N ASN A 307 -22.78 -9.93 -18.52
CA ASN A 307 -23.94 -10.75 -18.11
C ASN A 307 -23.76 -11.40 -16.72
N GLY A 308 -23.22 -10.64 -15.77
CA GLY A 308 -22.95 -11.10 -14.40
C GLY A 308 -21.82 -12.12 -14.26
N ARG A 309 -21.08 -12.42 -15.35
CA ARG A 309 -19.99 -13.39 -15.35
C ARG A 309 -18.65 -12.69 -15.44
N LEU A 310 -17.74 -13.03 -14.52
CA LEU A 310 -16.38 -12.51 -14.53
C LEU A 310 -15.46 -13.41 -15.36
N THR A 311 -14.71 -12.80 -16.28
CA THR A 311 -13.67 -13.42 -17.11
C THR A 311 -12.38 -12.61 -17.04
N ILE A 312 -11.23 -13.26 -17.24
CA ILE A 312 -9.91 -12.61 -17.24
C ILE A 312 -9.19 -12.95 -18.53
N HIS A 313 -8.80 -11.91 -19.27
CA HIS A 313 -8.13 -12.01 -20.57
C HIS A 313 -6.70 -11.47 -20.48
N ARG A 314 -5.81 -12.00 -21.30
CA ARG A 314 -4.44 -11.50 -21.48
C ARG A 314 -4.01 -11.63 -22.94
N ILE A 315 -3.29 -10.62 -23.44
CA ILE A 315 -2.88 -10.58 -24.87
C ILE A 315 -1.74 -11.55 -25.16
N LYS A 316 -0.73 -11.62 -24.27
CA LYS A 316 0.46 -12.45 -24.44
C LYS A 316 0.66 -13.37 -23.23
N ARG A 317 1.17 -14.56 -23.50
CA ARG A 317 1.63 -15.47 -22.45
C ARG A 317 3.12 -15.26 -22.24
N THR A 318 3.51 -14.95 -21.02
CA THR A 318 4.91 -14.82 -20.61
C THR A 318 5.35 -16.09 -19.85
N ALA A 319 6.63 -16.45 -19.96
CA ALA A 319 7.18 -17.57 -19.21
C ALA A 319 7.12 -17.26 -17.70
N GLY A 320 6.48 -18.15 -16.92
CA GLY A 320 6.26 -17.95 -15.47
C GLY A 320 4.85 -17.48 -15.11
N ASP A 321 4.01 -17.12 -16.09
CA ASP A 321 2.63 -16.73 -15.84
C ASP A 321 1.80 -17.89 -15.28
N HIS A 322 1.11 -17.64 -14.17
CA HIS A 322 0.12 -18.57 -13.64
C HIS A 322 -1.04 -18.70 -14.65
N PRO A 323 -1.52 -19.91 -14.93
CA PRO A 323 -2.58 -20.12 -15.93
C PRO A 323 -3.96 -19.67 -15.47
N ALA A 324 -4.12 -19.31 -14.20
CA ALA A 324 -5.39 -18.95 -13.57
C ALA A 324 -5.17 -17.98 -12.41
N ARG A 325 -6.22 -17.23 -12.04
CA ARG A 325 -6.29 -16.45 -10.80
C ARG A 325 -7.09 -17.20 -9.75
N ALA A 326 -6.50 -17.41 -8.58
CA ALA A 326 -7.18 -18.02 -7.46
C ALA A 326 -8.10 -17.02 -6.76
N ILE A 327 -9.26 -17.47 -6.31
CA ILE A 327 -10.10 -16.75 -5.34
C ILE A 327 -9.53 -17.01 -3.96
N GLN A 328 -9.00 -15.96 -3.35
CA GLN A 328 -8.34 -16.03 -2.05
C GLN A 328 -9.29 -15.54 -0.96
N THR A 329 -9.16 -16.13 0.23
CA THR A 329 -9.84 -15.65 1.43
C THR A 329 -8.89 -14.75 2.21
N LEU A 330 -9.25 -13.48 2.35
CA LEU A 330 -8.48 -12.51 3.14
C LEU A 330 -8.50 -12.87 4.62
N GLN A 331 -7.32 -12.87 5.25
CA GLN A 331 -7.15 -12.92 6.71
C GLN A 331 -7.19 -11.52 7.33
N MET A 332 -8.04 -10.65 6.80
CA MET A 332 -8.25 -9.30 7.29
C MET A 332 -9.63 -9.22 7.94
N GLU A 333 -9.74 -8.50 9.04
CA GLU A 333 -11.02 -8.28 9.72
C GLU A 333 -11.38 -6.79 9.70
N LEU A 334 -12.69 -6.49 9.60
CA LEU A 334 -13.19 -5.11 9.56
C LEU A 334 -12.71 -4.28 10.76
N GLN A 335 -12.62 -4.87 11.96
CA GLN A 335 -12.14 -4.18 13.17
C GLN A 335 -10.71 -3.65 13.03
N GLN A 336 -9.86 -4.29 12.21
CA GLN A 336 -8.48 -3.86 12.01
C GLN A 336 -8.40 -2.52 11.25
N ILE A 337 -9.40 -2.19 10.43
CA ILE A 337 -9.50 -0.95 9.66
C ILE A 337 -10.48 0.08 10.26
N MET A 338 -10.95 -0.15 11.48
CA MET A 338 -11.81 0.78 12.24
C MET A 338 -11.03 1.47 13.36
N LYS A 339 -11.39 2.70 13.71
CA LYS A 339 -10.75 3.43 14.83
C LYS A 339 -11.06 2.81 16.21
N GLY A 340 -12.20 2.12 16.35
CA GLY A 340 -12.65 1.59 17.64
C GLY A 340 -12.88 2.72 18.64
N ASN A 341 -12.32 2.60 19.84
CA ASN A 341 -12.44 3.58 20.92
C ASN A 341 -11.44 4.75 20.81
N TYR A 342 -10.63 4.80 19.75
CA TYR A 342 -9.64 5.86 19.55
C TYR A 342 -10.18 6.99 18.68
N SER A 343 -9.63 8.19 18.88
CA SER A 343 -10.03 9.39 18.12
C SER A 343 -9.48 9.39 16.68
N SER A 344 -8.33 8.74 16.48
CA SER A 344 -7.59 8.69 15.21
C SER A 344 -6.96 7.32 14.98
N PHE A 345 -6.65 7.00 13.72
CA PHE A 345 -5.93 5.79 13.37
C PHE A 345 -4.49 5.84 13.89
N MET A 346 -3.81 6.98 13.77
CA MET A 346 -2.45 7.12 14.31
C MET A 346 -2.41 6.81 15.82
N GLN A 347 -3.37 7.32 16.60
CA GLN A 347 -3.45 7.01 18.03
C GLN A 347 -3.67 5.51 18.26
N LYS A 348 -4.68 4.91 17.60
CA LYS A 348 -4.93 3.47 17.68
C LYS A 348 -3.66 2.66 17.39
N GLU A 349 -3.00 2.97 16.29
CA GLU A 349 -1.84 2.22 15.79
C GLU A 349 -0.61 2.36 16.68
N ILE A 350 -0.43 3.49 17.36
CA ILE A 350 0.60 3.65 18.40
C ILE A 350 0.29 2.73 19.59
N PHE A 351 -0.96 2.72 20.05
CA PHE A 351 -1.38 1.98 21.23
C PHE A 351 -1.53 0.46 20.99
N GLU A 352 -1.71 0.02 19.74
CA GLU A 352 -1.71 -1.39 19.32
C GLU A 352 -0.30 -1.98 19.08
N GLN A 353 0.76 -1.22 19.39
CA GLN A 353 2.14 -1.72 19.26
C GLN A 353 2.46 -2.96 20.10
N PRO A 354 1.94 -3.14 21.34
CA PRO A 354 2.11 -4.40 22.07
C PRO A 354 1.60 -5.60 21.28
N GLU A 355 0.39 -5.50 20.72
CA GLU A 355 -0.28 -6.58 19.99
C GLU A 355 0.37 -6.83 18.63
N SER A 356 0.72 -5.78 17.89
CA SER A 356 1.36 -5.91 16.57
C SER A 356 2.78 -6.47 16.65
N VAL A 357 3.55 -6.13 17.70
CA VAL A 357 4.84 -6.79 17.98
C VAL A 357 4.66 -8.27 18.29
N VAL A 358 3.65 -8.65 19.10
CA VAL A 358 3.32 -10.07 19.33
C VAL A 358 2.93 -10.78 18.03
N ASN A 359 2.10 -10.15 17.20
CA ASN A 359 1.69 -10.71 15.90
C ASN A 359 2.85 -10.88 14.93
N THR A 360 3.83 -9.98 15.00
CA THR A 360 5.09 -10.08 14.24
C THR A 360 5.90 -11.31 14.65
N MET A 361 5.92 -11.67 15.94
CA MET A 361 6.67 -12.82 16.47
C MET A 361 5.89 -14.14 16.42
N ARG A 362 4.56 -14.09 16.26
CA ARG A 362 3.66 -15.23 16.34
C ARG A 362 4.07 -16.35 15.38
N GLY A 363 4.32 -17.54 15.93
CA GLY A 363 4.73 -18.73 15.17
C GLY A 363 6.15 -18.65 14.60
N ARG A 364 6.93 -17.62 14.94
CA ARG A 364 8.30 -17.38 14.46
C ARG A 364 9.32 -17.42 15.57
N VAL A 365 8.95 -16.99 16.78
CA VAL A 365 9.81 -17.10 17.98
C VAL A 365 9.20 -18.12 18.91
N ASN A 366 9.97 -19.14 19.27
CA ASN A 366 9.63 -20.05 20.35
C ASN A 366 10.44 -19.66 21.59
N PHE A 367 9.74 -19.17 22.61
CA PHE A 367 10.35 -18.69 23.84
C PHE A 367 10.72 -19.81 24.83
N ASP A 368 10.26 -21.04 24.60
CA ASP A 368 10.56 -22.17 25.49
C ASP A 368 11.91 -22.80 25.18
N ASP A 369 12.24 -22.94 23.90
CA ASP A 369 13.54 -23.46 23.43
C ASP A 369 14.48 -22.37 22.88
N ASN A 370 14.04 -21.11 22.84
CA ASN A 370 14.77 -19.96 22.29
C ASN A 370 15.16 -20.13 20.81
N THR A 371 14.25 -20.68 20.00
CA THR A 371 14.43 -20.80 18.55
C THR A 371 13.68 -19.72 17.78
N VAL A 372 14.24 -19.35 16.62
CA VAL A 372 13.63 -18.39 15.70
C VAL A 372 13.56 -19.02 14.32
N ILE A 373 12.39 -18.99 13.70
CA ILE A 373 12.12 -19.54 12.36
C ILE A 373 11.33 -18.50 11.57
N LEU A 374 11.87 -18.13 10.41
CA LEU A 374 11.17 -17.30 9.44
C LEU A 374 10.77 -18.17 8.25
N GLY A 375 9.54 -18.69 8.27
CA GLY A 375 9.06 -19.66 7.28
C GLY A 375 9.25 -19.22 5.83
N GLY A 376 9.05 -17.93 5.53
CA GLY A 376 9.25 -17.37 4.19
C GLY A 376 10.71 -17.29 3.72
N LEU A 377 11.69 -17.53 4.61
CA LEU A 377 13.12 -17.59 4.29
C LEU A 377 13.69 -19.01 4.35
N LYS A 378 12.88 -20.01 4.77
CA LYS A 378 13.35 -21.37 5.08
C LYS A 378 14.14 -22.00 3.93
N ASP A 379 13.67 -21.84 2.70
CA ASP A 379 14.28 -22.46 1.52
C ASP A 379 15.50 -21.68 0.98
N HIS A 380 15.70 -20.44 1.45
CA HIS A 380 16.74 -19.53 0.96
C HIS A 380 17.82 -19.19 2.00
N ILE A 381 17.60 -19.49 3.29
CA ILE A 381 18.49 -19.05 4.38
C ILE A 381 19.92 -19.57 4.22
N LYS A 382 20.10 -20.81 3.74
CA LYS A 382 21.43 -21.39 3.49
C LYS A 382 22.16 -20.72 2.33
N GLU A 383 21.43 -20.14 1.39
CA GLU A 383 22.01 -19.35 0.31
C GLU A 383 22.39 -17.95 0.79
N ILE A 384 21.50 -17.31 1.55
CA ILE A 384 21.75 -16.03 2.22
C ILE A 384 23.02 -16.10 3.09
N GLN A 385 23.22 -17.17 3.85
CA GLN A 385 24.42 -17.38 4.68
C GLN A 385 25.73 -17.52 3.89
N ARG A 386 25.67 -17.82 2.57
CA ARG A 386 26.85 -17.90 1.70
C ARG A 386 27.20 -16.57 1.02
N CYS A 387 26.28 -15.62 1.03
CA CYS A 387 26.48 -14.29 0.48
C CYS A 387 27.42 -13.45 1.35
N ARG A 388 27.92 -12.35 0.79
CA ARG A 388 29.05 -11.59 1.37
C ARG A 388 28.69 -10.20 1.86
N ARG A 389 27.49 -9.71 1.57
CA ARG A 389 27.05 -8.36 1.94
C ARG A 389 25.53 -8.28 1.98
N LEU A 390 25.02 -7.50 2.94
CA LEU A 390 23.61 -7.14 3.04
C LEU A 390 23.42 -5.70 2.55
N ILE A 391 22.40 -5.46 1.74
CA ILE A 391 22.00 -4.12 1.29
C ILE A 391 20.53 -3.92 1.65
N LEU A 392 20.23 -2.98 2.55
CA LEU A 392 18.87 -2.65 2.95
C LEU A 392 18.43 -1.41 2.17
N ILE A 393 17.41 -1.55 1.35
CA ILE A 393 16.91 -0.52 0.44
C ILE A 393 15.48 -0.18 0.81
N ALA A 394 15.21 1.10 1.09
CA ALA A 394 13.89 1.57 1.51
C ALA A 394 13.76 3.10 1.39
N CYS A 395 12.56 3.62 1.69
CA CYS A 395 12.29 5.05 1.77
C CYS A 395 11.72 5.45 3.14
N GLY A 396 11.96 6.69 3.55
CA GLY A 396 11.35 7.30 4.75
C GLY A 396 11.51 6.49 6.03
N THR A 397 10.41 6.29 6.77
CA THR A 397 10.39 5.51 8.02
C THR A 397 10.88 4.07 7.84
N SER A 398 10.67 3.44 6.67
CA SER A 398 11.17 2.07 6.42
C SER A 398 12.70 2.04 6.28
N TYR A 399 13.31 3.11 5.75
CA TYR A 399 14.77 3.30 5.77
C TYR A 399 15.29 3.46 7.20
N HIS A 400 14.59 4.20 8.06
CA HIS A 400 14.97 4.31 9.47
C HIS A 400 14.95 2.96 10.19
N ALA A 401 14.05 2.04 9.86
CA ALA A 401 14.06 0.68 10.43
C ALA A 401 15.34 -0.08 10.06
N GLY A 402 15.85 0.11 8.83
CA GLY A 402 17.15 -0.40 8.41
C GLY A 402 18.31 0.24 9.18
N VAL A 403 18.29 1.57 9.37
CA VAL A 403 19.31 2.26 10.20
C VAL A 403 19.29 1.76 11.65
N ALA A 404 18.10 1.51 12.20
CA ALA A 404 17.92 1.08 13.59
C ALA A 404 18.47 -0.32 13.86
N THR A 405 18.48 -1.18 12.84
CA THR A 405 18.87 -2.59 12.95
C THR A 405 20.22 -2.89 12.32
N ARG A 406 20.83 -1.92 11.61
CA ARG A 406 22.14 -2.07 10.98
C ARG A 406 23.21 -2.65 11.91
N GLN A 407 23.36 -2.06 13.10
CA GLN A 407 24.42 -2.45 14.03
C GLN A 407 24.31 -3.91 14.52
N VAL A 408 23.09 -4.37 14.81
CA VAL A 408 22.86 -5.75 15.27
C VAL A 408 22.89 -6.76 14.11
N LEU A 409 22.55 -6.33 12.89
CA LEU A 409 22.79 -7.12 11.69
C LEU A 409 24.30 -7.30 11.45
N GLU A 410 25.11 -6.24 11.58
CA GLU A 410 26.58 -6.32 11.50
C GLU A 410 27.12 -7.28 12.58
N GLU A 411 26.68 -7.15 13.83
CA GLU A 411 27.08 -8.01 14.96
C GLU A 411 26.73 -9.50 14.71
N LEU A 412 25.47 -9.79 14.38
CA LEU A 412 24.96 -11.16 14.33
C LEU A 412 25.11 -11.83 12.96
N THR A 413 25.52 -11.11 11.92
CA THR A 413 25.87 -11.74 10.62
C THR A 413 27.36 -11.71 10.33
N GLU A 414 28.10 -10.78 10.95
CA GLU A 414 29.50 -10.44 10.59
C GLU A 414 29.69 -10.03 9.11
N LEU A 415 28.60 -9.73 8.40
CA LEU A 415 28.64 -9.21 7.04
C LEU A 415 28.67 -7.68 7.04
N PRO A 416 29.27 -7.05 6.01
CA PRO A 416 29.03 -5.65 5.71
C PRO A 416 27.53 -5.42 5.47
N VAL A 417 26.97 -4.43 6.17
CA VAL A 417 25.57 -4.02 6.02
C VAL A 417 25.52 -2.59 5.51
N MET A 418 24.99 -2.41 4.31
CA MET A 418 24.71 -1.10 3.72
C MET A 418 23.22 -0.78 3.88
N VAL A 419 22.89 0.47 4.17
CA VAL A 419 21.50 0.93 4.27
C VAL A 419 21.37 2.14 3.36
N GLU A 420 20.47 2.07 2.39
CA GLU A 420 20.40 2.99 1.26
C GLU A 420 18.97 3.53 1.12
N LEU A 421 18.89 4.84 0.85
CA LEU A 421 17.64 5.46 0.38
C LEU A 421 17.44 5.05 -1.08
N ALA A 422 16.27 4.50 -1.41
CA ALA A 422 16.05 3.85 -2.70
C ALA A 422 16.21 4.80 -3.91
N SER A 423 15.80 6.07 -3.78
CA SER A 423 15.96 7.08 -4.82
C SER A 423 17.44 7.36 -5.13
N ASP A 424 18.23 7.70 -4.11
CA ASP A 424 19.68 7.96 -4.26
C ASP A 424 20.46 6.70 -4.68
N PHE A 425 19.99 5.51 -4.28
CA PHE A 425 20.55 4.25 -4.73
C PHE A 425 20.46 4.08 -6.26
N LEU A 426 19.31 4.43 -6.84
CA LEU A 426 19.05 4.40 -8.27
C LEU A 426 19.85 5.49 -9.00
N ASP A 427 19.81 6.73 -8.50
CA ASP A 427 20.50 7.89 -9.11
C ASP A 427 21.99 7.63 -9.30
N ARG A 428 22.64 7.01 -8.31
CA ARG A 428 24.07 6.72 -8.33
C ARG A 428 24.43 5.46 -9.12
N ASN A 429 23.44 4.73 -9.64
CA ASN A 429 23.65 3.42 -10.26
C ASN A 429 24.53 2.51 -9.38
N THR A 430 24.09 2.33 -8.13
CA THR A 430 24.90 1.70 -7.09
C THR A 430 25.39 0.29 -7.51
N PRO A 431 26.67 -0.07 -7.30
CA PRO A 431 27.17 -1.39 -7.66
C PRO A 431 26.56 -2.54 -6.83
N VAL A 432 25.92 -3.48 -7.52
CA VAL A 432 25.33 -4.70 -6.95
C VAL A 432 25.92 -5.92 -7.64
N PHE A 433 26.21 -6.96 -6.86
CA PHE A 433 26.83 -8.21 -7.27
C PHE A 433 25.93 -9.41 -6.96
N ARG A 434 26.26 -10.56 -7.56
CA ARG A 434 25.46 -11.80 -7.44
C ARG A 434 25.49 -12.42 -6.04
N ASP A 435 26.51 -12.09 -5.24
CA ASP A 435 26.68 -12.53 -3.85
C ASP A 435 26.22 -11.47 -2.82
N ASP A 436 25.47 -10.47 -3.27
CA ASP A 436 24.73 -9.55 -2.40
C ASP A 436 23.35 -10.13 -2.05
N VAL A 437 22.89 -9.83 -0.83
CA VAL A 437 21.50 -10.02 -0.41
C VAL A 437 20.86 -8.66 -0.23
N CYS A 438 19.88 -8.36 -1.07
CA CYS A 438 19.18 -7.08 -1.09
C CYS A 438 17.83 -7.19 -0.38
N PHE A 439 17.69 -6.50 0.74
CA PHE A 439 16.46 -6.37 1.52
C PHE A 439 15.66 -5.16 1.03
N PHE A 440 14.38 -5.37 0.73
CA PHE A 440 13.44 -4.32 0.34
C PHE A 440 12.41 -4.15 1.46
N ILE A 441 12.54 -3.07 2.23
CA ILE A 441 11.69 -2.80 3.40
C ILE A 441 10.61 -1.81 2.98
N SER A 442 9.35 -2.27 2.93
CA SER A 442 8.23 -1.41 2.55
C SER A 442 6.94 -1.88 3.20
N GLN A 443 6.31 -1.02 4.01
CA GLN A 443 4.99 -1.31 4.60
C GLN A 443 3.99 -1.67 3.49
N SER A 444 3.89 -0.83 2.46
CA SER A 444 2.89 -0.99 1.40
C SER A 444 3.26 -2.09 0.40
N GLY A 445 4.56 -2.33 0.19
CA GLY A 445 5.08 -3.21 -0.86
C GLY A 445 4.92 -2.65 -2.28
N GLU A 446 4.56 -1.38 -2.43
CA GLU A 446 4.27 -0.71 -3.70
C GLU A 446 5.05 0.61 -3.86
N THR A 447 6.00 0.92 -2.98
CA THR A 447 6.77 2.17 -3.04
C THR A 447 7.61 2.21 -4.32
N ALA A 448 7.40 3.22 -5.17
CA ALA A 448 7.95 3.27 -6.54
C ALA A 448 9.48 3.08 -6.59
N ASP A 449 10.25 3.93 -5.90
CA ASP A 449 11.72 3.83 -5.89
C ASP A 449 12.21 2.49 -5.35
N SER A 450 11.56 1.94 -4.32
CA SER A 450 11.92 0.64 -3.74
C SER A 450 11.63 -0.51 -4.71
N LEU A 451 10.54 -0.43 -5.48
CA LEU A 451 10.21 -1.41 -6.51
C LEU A 451 11.17 -1.31 -7.71
N MET A 452 11.53 -0.11 -8.14
CA MET A 452 12.53 0.10 -9.19
C MET A 452 13.91 -0.39 -8.75
N ALA A 453 14.30 -0.13 -7.50
CA ALA A 453 15.54 -0.66 -6.94
C ALA A 453 15.52 -2.20 -6.85
N LEU A 454 14.36 -2.81 -6.61
CA LEU A 454 14.19 -4.27 -6.67
C LEU A 454 14.49 -4.79 -8.08
N HIS A 455 13.87 -4.21 -9.10
CA HIS A 455 14.13 -4.59 -10.50
C HIS A 455 15.61 -4.45 -10.85
N TYR A 456 16.21 -3.33 -10.48
CA TYR A 456 17.63 -3.04 -10.68
C TYR A 456 18.56 -4.10 -10.06
N CYS A 457 18.25 -4.57 -8.84
CA CYS A 457 19.03 -5.60 -8.14
C CYS A 457 18.83 -6.99 -8.77
N LYS A 458 17.60 -7.32 -9.18
CA LYS A 458 17.29 -8.58 -9.86
C LYS A 458 18.03 -8.72 -11.18
N GLU A 459 18.11 -7.65 -11.98
CA GLU A 459 18.87 -7.63 -13.24
C GLU A 459 20.36 -7.95 -13.03
N ARG A 460 20.91 -7.63 -11.86
CA ARG A 460 22.30 -7.90 -11.46
C ARG A 460 22.49 -9.26 -10.80
N GLY A 461 21.40 -10.01 -10.61
CA GLY A 461 21.41 -11.38 -10.10
C GLY A 461 21.68 -11.49 -8.59
N ALA A 462 21.43 -10.42 -7.82
CA ALA A 462 21.46 -10.49 -6.36
C ALA A 462 20.25 -11.29 -5.83
N LEU A 463 20.41 -11.91 -4.65
CA LEU A 463 19.28 -12.54 -3.95
C LEU A 463 18.45 -11.45 -3.29
N THR A 464 17.13 -11.49 -3.51
CA THR A 464 16.21 -10.43 -3.08
C THR A 464 15.26 -10.89 -1.98
N VAL A 465 15.13 -10.08 -0.93
CA VAL A 465 14.30 -10.37 0.25
C VAL A 465 13.31 -9.24 0.50
N GLY A 466 12.00 -9.54 0.46
CA GLY A 466 10.95 -8.57 0.76
C GLY A 466 10.58 -8.56 2.24
N VAL A 467 10.61 -7.39 2.89
CA VAL A 467 10.08 -7.19 4.26
C VAL A 467 8.87 -6.26 4.17
N THR A 468 7.67 -6.86 4.12
CA THR A 468 6.44 -6.13 3.74
C THR A 468 5.26 -6.34 4.69
N ASN A 469 4.30 -5.42 4.67
CA ASN A 469 3.05 -5.54 5.45
C ASN A 469 1.79 -5.75 4.59
N THR A 470 1.94 -5.89 3.28
CA THR A 470 0.82 -6.12 2.36
C THR A 470 1.05 -7.44 1.62
N VAL A 471 0.18 -8.42 1.89
CA VAL A 471 0.19 -9.71 1.20
C VAL A 471 -0.15 -9.50 -0.28
N GLY A 472 0.63 -10.11 -1.18
CA GLY A 472 0.40 -10.04 -2.62
C GLY A 472 0.81 -8.71 -3.25
N SER A 473 1.48 -7.83 -2.51
CA SER A 473 2.09 -6.61 -3.06
C SER A 473 3.19 -6.93 -4.07
N SER A 474 3.49 -5.98 -4.96
CA SER A 474 4.50 -6.13 -6.02
C SER A 474 5.86 -6.54 -5.46
N ILE A 475 6.39 -5.84 -4.45
CA ILE A 475 7.65 -6.23 -3.79
C ILE A 475 7.58 -7.66 -3.24
N SER A 476 6.48 -8.03 -2.57
CA SER A 476 6.37 -9.37 -1.96
C SER A 476 6.31 -10.53 -2.99
N ARG A 477 5.76 -10.27 -4.18
CA ARG A 477 5.63 -11.26 -5.25
C ARG A 477 6.90 -11.39 -6.08
N GLU A 478 7.62 -10.29 -6.23
CA GLU A 478 8.77 -10.22 -7.13
C GLU A 478 10.10 -10.52 -6.45
N THR A 479 10.19 -10.45 -5.12
CA THR A 479 11.37 -10.93 -4.38
C THR A 479 11.45 -12.45 -4.35
N ASP A 480 12.67 -13.00 -4.30
CA ASP A 480 12.90 -14.47 -4.25
C ASP A 480 12.32 -15.10 -2.98
N CYS A 481 12.39 -14.37 -1.87
CA CYS A 481 11.82 -14.76 -0.59
C CYS A 481 11.41 -13.54 0.23
N GLY A 482 10.71 -13.73 1.35
CA GLY A 482 10.29 -12.58 2.14
C GLY A 482 9.70 -12.89 3.50
N VAL A 483 9.49 -11.83 4.26
CA VAL A 483 8.87 -11.83 5.60
C VAL A 483 7.72 -10.85 5.59
N HIS A 484 6.50 -11.36 5.74
CA HIS A 484 5.35 -10.51 6.03
C HIS A 484 5.41 -10.09 7.50
N ILE A 485 5.56 -8.80 7.80
CA ILE A 485 5.75 -8.34 9.18
C ILE A 485 4.50 -8.60 10.05
N ASN A 486 3.31 -8.72 9.46
CA ASN A 486 2.07 -9.07 10.16
C ASN A 486 1.69 -8.08 11.29
N ALA A 487 1.86 -6.78 11.03
CA ALA A 487 1.44 -5.71 11.94
C ALA A 487 -0.08 -5.43 11.88
N GLY A 488 -0.78 -6.09 10.95
CA GLY A 488 -2.14 -5.73 10.53
C GLY A 488 -2.16 -4.48 9.63
N PRO A 489 -3.30 -4.14 9.02
CA PRO A 489 -3.47 -2.91 8.26
C PRO A 489 -3.04 -1.67 9.04
N GLU A 490 -2.32 -0.77 8.39
CA GLU A 490 -1.96 0.53 8.92
C GLU A 490 -2.65 1.58 8.03
N ILE A 491 -3.53 2.38 8.59
CA ILE A 491 -4.37 3.37 7.92
C ILE A 491 -3.83 4.77 8.12
N GLY A 492 -3.26 5.09 9.29
CA GLY A 492 -2.65 6.39 9.54
C GLY A 492 -1.55 6.71 8.52
N VAL A 493 -1.49 7.95 8.01
CA VAL A 493 -0.52 8.31 6.97
C VAL A 493 0.92 8.14 7.47
N ALA A 494 1.20 8.61 8.68
CA ALA A 494 2.50 8.43 9.32
C ALA A 494 2.65 7.01 9.88
N SER A 495 3.65 6.25 9.40
CA SER A 495 3.92 4.90 9.92
C SER A 495 4.32 4.90 11.40
N THR A 496 3.80 3.92 12.14
CA THR A 496 4.04 3.72 13.59
C THR A 496 4.33 2.25 13.87
N LYS A 497 3.29 1.40 13.96
CA LYS A 497 3.43 -0.04 14.19
C LYS A 497 4.16 -0.77 13.08
N ALA A 498 4.13 -0.26 11.85
CA ALA A 498 4.93 -0.81 10.76
C ALA A 498 6.44 -0.68 11.03
N TYR A 499 6.90 0.45 11.57
CA TYR A 499 8.31 0.67 11.91
C TYR A 499 8.80 -0.31 12.97
N THR A 500 8.05 -0.44 14.08
CA THR A 500 8.44 -1.33 15.18
C THR A 500 8.34 -2.81 14.78
N SER A 501 7.38 -3.18 13.93
CA SER A 501 7.28 -4.54 13.38
C SER A 501 8.38 -4.85 12.36
N GLN A 502 8.77 -3.89 11.51
CA GLN A 502 9.94 -4.02 10.62
C GLN A 502 11.23 -4.20 11.43
N PHE A 503 11.41 -3.42 12.50
CA PHE A 503 12.52 -3.54 13.42
C PHE A 503 12.59 -4.98 13.97
N VAL A 504 11.50 -5.49 14.56
CA VAL A 504 11.46 -6.84 15.14
C VAL A 504 11.68 -7.93 14.08
N ALA A 505 11.14 -7.76 12.87
CA ALA A 505 11.37 -8.70 11.76
C ALA A 505 12.85 -8.81 11.37
N LEU A 506 13.57 -7.69 11.30
CA LEU A 506 15.00 -7.66 11.01
C LEU A 506 15.84 -8.22 12.16
N ILE A 507 15.43 -8.02 13.42
CA ILE A 507 16.05 -8.69 14.58
C ILE A 507 15.89 -10.21 14.50
N MET A 508 14.69 -10.70 14.19
CA MET A 508 14.46 -12.14 14.02
C MET A 508 15.32 -12.73 12.89
N PHE A 509 15.50 -11.99 11.79
CA PHE A 509 16.42 -12.39 10.73
C PHE A 509 17.87 -12.47 11.24
N ALA A 510 18.34 -11.48 11.99
CA ALA A 510 19.67 -11.48 12.58
C ALA A 510 19.89 -12.68 13.54
N LEU A 511 18.88 -13.03 14.34
CA LEU A 511 18.88 -14.20 15.23
C LEU A 511 18.91 -15.53 14.49
N LEU A 512 18.28 -15.60 13.31
CA LEU A 512 18.31 -16.76 12.43
C LEU A 512 19.71 -16.93 11.80
N MET A 513 20.39 -15.85 11.45
CA MET A 513 21.70 -15.90 10.79
C MET A 513 22.85 -16.39 11.70
N CYS A 514 22.73 -16.25 13.02
CA CYS A 514 23.75 -16.66 13.99
C CYS A 514 23.42 -17.94 14.76
N ASP A 515 22.40 -18.69 14.35
CA ASP A 515 21.87 -19.83 15.11
C ASP A 515 22.87 -20.96 15.34
N ASP A 516 23.76 -21.22 14.39
CA ASP A 516 24.80 -22.25 14.47
C ASP A 516 26.09 -21.79 15.18
N ARG A 517 26.14 -20.53 15.66
CA ARG A 517 27.33 -19.98 16.31
C ARG A 517 27.29 -20.17 17.82
N ILE A 518 28.15 -21.05 18.35
CA ILE A 518 28.24 -21.35 19.79
C ILE A 518 28.54 -20.09 20.62
N SER A 519 29.47 -19.25 20.16
CA SER A 519 29.87 -18.01 20.85
C SER A 519 28.73 -17.00 20.98
N MET A 520 27.76 -17.02 20.06
CA MET A 520 26.64 -16.07 20.04
C MET A 520 25.42 -16.55 20.83
N GLN A 521 25.37 -17.80 21.30
CA GLN A 521 24.19 -18.31 22.00
C GLN A 521 23.79 -17.50 23.26
N PRO A 522 24.72 -17.01 24.10
CA PRO A 522 24.34 -16.14 25.23
C PRO A 522 23.66 -14.86 24.77
N ARG A 523 24.21 -14.19 23.75
CA ARG A 523 23.66 -12.96 23.15
C ARG A 523 22.31 -13.21 22.50
N ARG A 524 22.14 -14.32 21.77
CA ARG A 524 20.86 -14.72 21.18
C ARG A 524 19.79 -14.91 22.26
N ARG A 525 20.10 -15.62 23.35
CA ARG A 525 19.16 -15.83 24.47
C ARG A 525 18.78 -14.52 25.15
N GLU A 526 19.74 -13.62 25.35
CA GLU A 526 19.47 -12.29 25.89
C GLU A 526 18.46 -11.54 25.01
N ILE A 527 18.69 -11.47 23.70
CA ILE A 527 17.79 -10.77 22.75
C ILE A 527 16.41 -11.44 22.70
N ILE A 528 16.33 -12.78 22.66
CA ILE A 528 15.05 -13.51 22.64
C ILE A 528 14.26 -13.27 23.93
N GLN A 529 14.93 -13.24 25.08
CA GLN A 529 14.29 -12.90 26.35
C GLN A 529 13.83 -11.43 26.37
N GLY A 530 14.60 -10.52 25.75
CA GLY A 530 14.19 -9.14 25.51
C GLY A 530 12.91 -9.06 24.66
N LEU A 531 12.85 -9.79 23.55
CA LEU A 531 11.65 -9.90 22.69
C LEU A 531 10.44 -10.44 23.46
N ARG A 532 10.64 -11.38 24.40
CA ARG A 532 9.56 -11.95 25.24
C ARG A 532 8.87 -10.89 26.08
N VAL A 533 9.64 -9.99 26.70
CA VAL A 533 9.11 -8.95 27.61
C VAL A 533 8.76 -7.65 26.90
N LEU A 534 9.24 -7.46 25.66
CA LEU A 534 9.07 -6.24 24.88
C LEU A 534 7.61 -5.74 24.79
N PRO A 535 6.58 -6.58 24.57
CA PRO A 535 5.20 -6.11 24.52
C PRO A 535 4.73 -5.45 25.81
N ASP A 536 5.12 -5.98 26.97
CA ASP A 536 4.73 -5.42 28.27
C ASP A 536 5.53 -4.15 28.59
N LEU A 537 6.80 -4.09 28.17
CA LEU A 537 7.61 -2.86 28.25
C LEU A 537 7.02 -1.74 27.37
N ILE A 538 6.48 -2.07 26.19
CA ILE A 538 5.77 -1.11 25.35
C ILE A 538 4.54 -0.58 26.09
N LYS A 539 3.74 -1.44 26.76
CA LYS A 539 2.60 -0.97 27.57
C LYS A 539 3.02 -0.03 28.70
N GLU A 540 4.15 -0.31 29.35
CA GLU A 540 4.71 0.59 30.35
C GLU A 540 5.07 1.96 29.74
N VAL A 541 5.69 2.00 28.56
CA VAL A 541 5.97 3.26 27.86
C VAL A 541 4.69 3.99 27.46
N LEU A 542 3.66 3.28 26.97
CA LEU A 542 2.37 3.87 26.61
C LEU A 542 1.64 4.47 27.82
N SER A 543 1.91 3.98 29.04
CA SER A 543 1.37 4.58 30.28
C SER A 543 1.93 5.98 30.59
N LEU A 544 2.99 6.40 29.89
CA LEU A 544 3.59 7.74 30.01
C LEU A 544 2.84 8.81 29.18
N ASP A 545 1.71 8.47 28.55
CA ASP A 545 0.97 9.35 27.64
C ASP A 545 0.67 10.72 28.25
N ASP A 546 0.17 10.77 29.49
CA ASP A 546 -0.14 12.01 30.22
C ASP A 546 1.10 12.88 30.50
N GLU A 547 2.26 12.26 30.71
CA GLU A 547 3.53 12.97 30.87
C GLU A 547 3.98 13.59 29.55
N ILE A 548 3.87 12.83 28.47
CA ILE A 548 4.23 13.27 27.12
C ILE A 548 3.28 14.37 26.63
N GLN A 549 1.99 14.28 26.95
CA GLN A 549 1.01 15.32 26.65
C GLN A 549 1.36 16.65 27.34
N ARG A 550 1.81 16.62 28.60
CA ARG A 550 2.28 17.80 29.32
C ARG A 550 3.52 18.41 28.66
N LEU A 551 4.47 17.59 28.22
CA LEU A 551 5.64 18.05 27.46
C LEU A 551 5.24 18.67 26.11
N ALA A 552 4.25 18.09 25.42
CA ALA A 552 3.72 18.66 24.17
C ALA A 552 3.14 20.07 24.39
N ALA A 553 2.48 20.32 25.52
CA ALA A 553 1.95 21.63 25.88
C ALA A 553 3.05 22.69 26.10
N GLU A 554 4.28 22.30 26.44
CA GLU A 554 5.42 23.21 26.50
C GLU A 554 6.02 23.50 25.11
N LEU A 555 5.92 22.55 24.19
CA LEU A 555 6.60 22.59 22.90
C LEU A 555 5.71 23.05 21.73
N TYR A 556 4.38 23.02 21.85
CA TYR A 556 3.49 23.24 20.70
C TYR A 556 3.65 24.61 20.02
N GLN A 557 4.09 25.65 20.74
CA GLN A 557 4.35 26.97 20.18
C GLN A 557 5.75 27.12 19.54
N GLN A 558 6.64 26.15 19.74
CA GLN A 558 8.00 26.20 19.23
C GLN A 558 8.04 26.00 17.71
N LYS A 559 8.98 26.67 17.05
CA LYS A 559 9.15 26.53 15.59
C LYS A 559 10.07 25.39 15.21
N SER A 560 11.02 25.07 16.08
CA SER A 560 12.04 24.07 15.83
C SER A 560 12.26 23.18 17.05
N VAL A 561 12.71 21.95 16.82
CA VAL A 561 13.23 21.06 17.87
C VAL A 561 14.36 20.19 17.32
N LEU A 562 15.47 20.11 18.06
CA LEU A 562 16.59 19.23 17.71
C LEU A 562 16.48 17.94 18.51
N ILE A 563 16.64 16.79 17.87
CA ILE A 563 16.61 15.47 18.53
C ILE A 563 17.99 14.82 18.39
N MET A 564 18.62 14.48 19.51
CA MET A 564 20.02 14.04 19.54
C MET A 564 20.18 12.66 20.15
N GLY A 565 20.99 11.82 19.50
CA GLY A 565 21.26 10.45 19.91
C GLY A 565 22.38 9.83 19.09
N ARG A 566 22.82 8.62 19.45
CA ARG A 566 23.90 7.90 18.76
C ARG A 566 23.74 6.39 18.93
N GLY A 567 24.56 5.61 18.22
CA GLY A 567 24.47 4.14 18.27
C GLY A 567 23.08 3.68 17.84
N TYR A 568 22.50 2.76 18.60
CA TYR A 568 21.14 2.24 18.39
C TYR A 568 20.06 3.34 18.34
N HIS A 569 20.30 4.50 18.95
CA HIS A 569 19.33 5.59 19.02
C HIS A 569 19.49 6.65 17.93
N TYR A 570 20.44 6.50 17.00
CA TYR A 570 20.53 7.43 15.86
C TYR A 570 19.26 7.37 15.00
N ALA A 571 18.79 6.16 14.68
CA ALA A 571 17.54 5.96 13.96
C ALA A 571 16.33 6.52 14.71
N THR A 572 16.29 6.39 16.04
CA THR A 572 15.23 6.97 16.88
C THR A 572 15.15 8.49 16.71
N CYS A 573 16.29 9.18 16.61
CA CYS A 573 16.30 10.62 16.39
C CYS A 573 15.79 11.01 15.00
N LEU A 574 16.24 10.29 13.96
CA LEU A 574 15.79 10.52 12.59
C LEU A 574 14.28 10.28 12.46
N GLU A 575 13.78 9.19 13.04
CA GLU A 575 12.37 8.82 12.98
C GLU A 575 11.49 9.79 13.76
N GLY A 576 11.87 10.15 14.99
CA GLY A 576 11.14 11.16 15.76
C GLY A 576 11.09 12.52 15.05
N ALA A 577 12.20 12.93 14.43
CA ALA A 577 12.25 14.17 13.67
C ALA A 577 11.47 14.10 12.35
N LEU A 578 11.28 12.90 11.78
CA LEU A 578 10.39 12.71 10.65
C LEU A 578 8.93 12.80 11.09
N LYS A 579 8.52 12.08 12.15
CA LYS A 579 7.15 12.12 12.69
C LYS A 579 6.72 13.52 13.08
N ILE A 580 7.52 14.24 13.86
CA ILE A 580 7.20 15.61 14.26
C ILE A 580 7.04 16.50 13.02
N LYS A 581 7.94 16.39 12.03
CA LYS A 581 7.86 17.18 10.79
C LYS A 581 6.59 16.89 10.00
N GLU A 582 6.26 15.60 9.85
CA GLU A 582 5.18 15.10 9.00
C GLU A 582 3.80 15.55 9.47
N ILE A 583 3.51 15.46 10.77
CA ILE A 583 2.15 15.70 11.29
C ILE A 583 1.99 17.00 12.08
N THR A 584 3.08 17.59 12.57
CA THR A 584 3.02 18.84 13.36
C THR A 584 3.47 20.06 12.56
N TYR A 585 4.17 19.85 11.43
CA TYR A 585 4.82 20.87 10.61
C TYR A 585 5.84 21.74 11.36
N MET A 586 6.28 21.31 12.54
CA MET A 586 7.43 21.90 13.24
C MET A 586 8.72 21.48 12.54
N HIS A 587 9.67 22.41 12.44
CA HIS A 587 10.99 22.08 11.91
C HIS A 587 11.75 21.20 12.92
N SER A 588 11.74 19.90 12.69
CA SER A 588 12.42 18.93 13.55
C SER A 588 13.55 18.25 12.81
N GLU A 589 14.70 18.14 13.46
CA GLU A 589 15.92 17.60 12.87
C GLU A 589 16.59 16.60 13.82
N GLY A 590 16.91 15.41 13.29
CA GLY A 590 17.62 14.36 14.01
C GLY A 590 19.12 14.51 13.79
N ILE A 591 19.88 14.72 14.86
CA ILE A 591 21.32 14.97 14.82
C ILE A 591 22.07 13.84 15.52
N LEU A 592 23.09 13.30 14.85
CA LEU A 592 24.01 12.36 15.48
C LEU A 592 24.81 13.07 16.57
N ALA A 593 24.67 12.63 17.83
CA ALA A 593 25.25 13.32 18.98
C ALA A 593 26.79 13.43 18.93
N GLY A 594 27.47 12.54 18.19
CA GLY A 594 28.90 12.63 17.93
C GLY A 594 29.30 13.84 17.08
N GLU A 595 28.40 14.31 16.22
CA GLU A 595 28.66 15.39 15.26
C GLU A 595 28.44 16.79 15.84
N LEU A 596 27.94 16.92 17.07
CA LEU A 596 27.58 18.22 17.66
C LEU A 596 28.73 19.24 17.58
N LYS A 597 29.95 18.83 17.93
CA LYS A 597 31.13 19.72 17.91
C LYS A 597 31.59 20.13 16.51
N HIS A 598 31.08 19.46 15.47
CA HIS A 598 31.46 19.69 14.08
C HIS A 598 30.55 20.70 13.36
N GLY A 599 29.72 21.43 14.12
CA GLY A 599 28.89 22.53 13.59
C GLY A 599 27.54 22.66 14.30
N PRO A 600 26.72 21.60 14.38
CA PRO A 600 25.34 21.69 14.87
C PRO A 600 25.17 22.23 16.29
N LEU A 601 26.18 22.09 17.17
CA LEU A 601 26.14 22.66 18.52
C LEU A 601 26.00 24.19 18.53
N ALA A 602 26.35 24.88 17.44
CA ALA A 602 26.18 26.32 17.30
C ALA A 602 24.70 26.77 17.33
N LEU A 603 23.76 25.86 17.03
CA LEU A 603 22.32 26.12 17.11
C LEU A 603 21.78 26.07 18.54
N VAL A 604 22.55 25.54 19.49
CA VAL A 604 22.11 25.34 20.87
C VAL A 604 22.26 26.62 21.66
N ASP A 605 21.14 27.10 22.19
CA ASP A 605 21.06 28.16 23.18
C ASP A 605 19.92 27.86 24.19
N LYS A 606 19.55 28.86 25.00
CA LYS A 606 18.47 28.75 25.98
C LYS A 606 17.05 28.67 25.38
N LEU A 607 16.89 29.00 24.10
CA LEU A 607 15.60 29.07 23.40
C LEU A 607 15.35 27.83 22.55
N MET A 608 16.38 27.29 21.91
CA MET A 608 16.29 26.12 21.06
C MET A 608 15.85 24.88 21.87
N PRO A 609 14.67 24.30 21.58
CA PRO A 609 14.26 23.05 22.21
C PRO A 609 15.15 21.90 21.74
N VAL A 610 15.63 21.11 22.70
CA VAL A 610 16.46 19.94 22.44
C VAL A 610 15.85 18.73 23.14
N ILE A 611 15.75 17.61 22.45
CA ILE A 611 15.44 16.29 23.01
C ILE A 611 16.69 15.44 22.87
N MET A 612 17.16 14.82 23.95
CA MET A 612 18.32 13.92 23.93
C MET A 612 17.92 12.52 24.35
N ILE A 613 18.49 11.51 23.71
CA ILE A 613 18.26 10.10 24.03
C ILE A 613 19.53 9.54 24.68
N ILE A 614 19.43 9.13 25.94
CA ILE A 614 20.55 8.62 26.74
C ILE A 614 20.13 7.31 27.40
N MET A 615 20.51 6.20 26.79
CA MET A 615 20.18 4.86 27.29
C MET A 615 21.41 4.17 27.91
N ARG A 616 21.15 3.15 28.74
CA ARG A 616 22.17 2.33 29.40
C ARG A 616 22.73 1.28 28.44
N ASP A 617 23.51 1.74 27.47
CA ASP A 617 24.28 0.91 26.54
C ASP A 617 25.78 1.26 26.57
N HIS A 618 26.57 0.65 25.69
CA HIS A 618 28.02 0.90 25.58
C HIS A 618 28.38 2.35 25.17
N THR A 619 27.41 3.17 24.77
CA THR A 619 27.58 4.58 24.41
C THR A 619 27.18 5.55 25.53
N TYR A 620 26.66 5.07 26.66
CA TYR A 620 26.16 5.88 27.77
C TYR A 620 27.08 7.05 28.15
N THR A 621 28.36 6.79 28.45
CA THR A 621 29.34 7.84 28.82
C THR A 621 29.53 8.88 27.70
N LYS A 622 29.47 8.45 26.43
CA LYS A 622 29.59 9.38 25.29
C LYS A 622 28.34 10.24 25.14
N CYS A 623 27.16 9.70 25.45
CA CYS A 623 25.90 10.45 25.49
C CYS A 623 25.87 11.47 26.63
N GLN A 624 26.36 11.09 27.83
CA GLN A 624 26.54 12.02 28.94
C GLN A 624 27.46 13.20 28.58
N ASN A 625 28.57 12.91 27.88
CA ASN A 625 29.46 13.96 27.39
C ASN A 625 28.75 14.91 26.40
N ALA A 626 27.83 14.41 25.56
CA ALA A 626 27.05 15.24 24.66
C ALA A 626 26.03 16.10 25.44
N LEU A 627 25.38 15.54 26.45
CA LEU A 627 24.48 16.28 27.34
C LEU A 627 25.19 17.45 28.01
N GLN A 628 26.38 17.20 28.57
CA GLN A 628 27.20 18.26 29.18
C GLN A 628 27.56 19.37 28.18
N GLN A 629 27.80 19.04 26.91
CA GLN A 629 28.10 20.04 25.88
C GLN A 629 26.90 20.94 25.59
N VAL A 630 25.70 20.36 25.50
CA VAL A 630 24.44 21.10 25.29
C VAL A 630 24.15 22.01 26.50
N VAL A 631 24.27 21.46 27.71
CA VAL A 631 24.06 22.21 28.97
C VAL A 631 25.08 23.34 29.13
N ALA A 632 26.35 23.11 28.78
CA ALA A 632 27.39 24.14 28.77
C ALA A 632 27.16 25.27 27.75
N ARG A 633 26.15 25.16 26.87
CA ARG A 633 25.68 26.22 25.97
C ARG A 633 24.31 26.76 26.37
N SER A 634 23.92 26.57 27.62
CA SER A 634 22.63 26.98 28.18
C SER A 634 21.41 26.25 27.60
N GLY A 635 21.63 25.17 26.83
CA GLY A 635 20.56 24.29 26.38
C GLY A 635 19.88 23.62 27.57
N ARG A 636 18.56 23.46 27.50
CA ARG A 636 17.73 22.84 28.55
C ARG A 636 17.02 21.60 28.01
N PRO A 637 17.76 20.54 27.69
CA PRO A 637 17.19 19.41 26.96
C PRO A 637 16.14 18.66 27.77
N ILE A 638 15.15 18.12 27.07
CA ILE A 638 14.31 17.02 27.57
C ILE A 638 15.09 15.73 27.31
N VAL A 639 15.26 14.88 28.31
CA VAL A 639 16.07 13.66 28.16
C VAL A 639 15.19 12.43 28.22
N ILE A 640 15.15 11.64 27.14
CA ILE A 640 14.61 10.28 27.19
C ILE A 640 15.73 9.40 27.75
N CYS A 641 15.51 8.80 28.92
CA CYS A 641 16.51 7.98 29.60
C CYS A 641 15.91 6.71 30.21
N ASP A 642 16.79 5.83 30.63
CA ASP A 642 16.43 4.63 31.38
C ASP A 642 15.78 5.01 32.73
N LYS A 643 14.78 4.24 33.15
CA LYS A 643 14.04 4.44 34.41
C LYS A 643 14.94 4.40 35.64
N ASP A 644 15.98 3.57 35.62
CA ASP A 644 16.91 3.39 36.73
C ASP A 644 18.12 4.34 36.64
N ASP A 645 18.12 5.28 35.69
CA ASP A 645 19.21 6.24 35.53
C ASP A 645 19.07 7.50 36.41
N TYR A 646 19.33 7.31 37.70
CA TYR A 646 19.21 8.38 38.70
C TYR A 646 20.18 9.55 38.48
N GLU A 647 21.31 9.36 37.80
CA GLU A 647 22.29 10.43 37.55
C GLU A 647 21.76 11.44 36.53
N THR A 648 21.22 10.95 35.42
CA THR A 648 20.56 11.79 34.40
C THR A 648 19.32 12.47 34.96
N ALA A 649 18.52 11.75 35.75
CA ALA A 649 17.31 12.29 36.36
C ALA A 649 17.58 13.41 37.38
N LYS A 650 18.74 13.42 38.04
CA LYS A 650 19.14 14.51 38.95
C LYS A 650 19.71 15.74 38.22
N SER A 651 20.36 15.52 37.08
CA SER A 651 21.08 16.56 36.33
C SER A 651 20.23 17.26 35.26
N SER A 652 19.17 16.60 34.78
CA SER A 652 18.19 17.18 33.86
C SER A 652 16.91 17.60 34.59
N SER A 653 16.37 18.77 34.24
CA SER A 653 15.09 19.24 34.78
C SER A 653 13.88 18.49 34.22
N ARG A 654 14.01 17.83 33.07
CA ARG A 654 12.92 17.14 32.36
C ARG A 654 13.42 15.82 31.79
N THR A 655 12.80 14.72 32.22
CA THR A 655 13.17 13.37 31.78
C THR A 655 11.95 12.55 31.44
N ILE A 656 11.96 11.84 30.31
CA ILE A 656 11.01 10.77 30.01
C ILE A 656 11.71 9.45 30.34
N LYS A 657 11.17 8.73 31.34
CA LYS A 657 11.79 7.52 31.88
C LYS A 657 11.18 6.28 31.24
N VAL A 658 11.90 5.66 30.32
CA VAL A 658 11.50 4.40 29.67
C VAL A 658 12.12 3.20 30.38
N PRO A 659 11.46 2.03 30.42
CA PRO A 659 12.03 0.85 31.05
C PRO A 659 13.25 0.34 30.27
N HIS A 660 14.12 -0.36 30.99
CA HIS A 660 15.30 -0.99 30.42
C HIS A 660 14.95 -2.24 29.60
N CYS A 661 15.63 -2.42 28.47
CA CYS A 661 15.62 -3.60 27.64
C CYS A 661 17.03 -3.83 27.06
N VAL A 662 17.20 -4.95 26.36
CA VAL A 662 18.43 -5.26 25.63
C VAL A 662 18.74 -4.10 24.68
N ASP A 663 20.00 -3.69 24.62
CA ASP A 663 20.48 -2.51 23.89
C ASP A 663 19.97 -2.44 22.44
N CYS A 664 20.04 -3.54 21.69
CA CYS A 664 19.57 -3.59 20.31
C CYS A 664 18.04 -3.56 20.14
N LEU A 665 17.27 -3.67 21.23
CA LEU A 665 15.81 -3.54 21.25
C LEU A 665 15.32 -2.23 21.87
N GLN A 666 16.19 -1.52 22.61
CA GLN A 666 15.85 -0.27 23.30
C GLN A 666 15.37 0.83 22.32
N GLY A 667 15.78 0.76 21.04
CA GLY A 667 15.30 1.62 19.97
C GLY A 667 13.77 1.58 19.78
N VAL A 668 13.14 0.43 20.02
CA VAL A 668 11.67 0.26 19.96
C VAL A 668 10.98 1.03 21.09
N LEU A 669 11.54 0.99 22.30
CA LEU A 669 10.95 1.68 23.46
C LEU A 669 11.17 3.19 23.41
N SER A 670 12.34 3.62 22.95
CA SER A 670 12.72 5.05 22.92
C SER A 670 12.05 5.85 21.79
N VAL A 671 11.52 5.20 20.75
CA VAL A 671 10.79 5.90 19.66
C VAL A 671 9.34 6.21 20.01
N ILE A 672 8.69 5.37 20.82
CA ILE A 672 7.26 5.51 21.16
C ILE A 672 6.96 6.88 21.83
N PRO A 673 7.78 7.39 22.77
CA PRO A 673 7.56 8.72 23.31
C PRO A 673 7.57 9.83 22.26
N LEU A 674 8.36 9.67 21.18
CA LEU A 674 8.42 10.64 20.08
C LEU A 674 7.20 10.50 19.16
N GLN A 675 6.65 9.29 18.98
CA GLN A 675 5.38 9.09 18.27
C GLN A 675 4.23 9.77 19.02
N LEU A 676 4.10 9.52 20.33
CA LEU A 676 3.10 10.15 21.20
C LEU A 676 3.28 11.67 21.26
N LEU A 677 4.52 12.16 21.39
CA LEU A 677 4.81 13.59 21.38
C LEU A 677 4.36 14.24 20.07
N SER A 678 4.64 13.60 18.93
CA SER A 678 4.20 14.08 17.61
C SER A 678 2.68 14.15 17.54
N PHE A 679 1.99 13.10 18.00
CA PHE A 679 0.53 13.05 18.05
C PHE A 679 -0.06 14.21 18.88
N HIS A 680 0.39 14.37 20.13
CA HIS A 680 -0.12 15.43 21.01
C HIS A 680 0.19 16.84 20.50
N LEU A 681 1.37 17.05 19.91
CA LEU A 681 1.73 18.32 19.28
C LEU A 681 0.80 18.68 18.12
N ALA A 682 0.46 17.71 17.27
CA ALA A 682 -0.47 17.92 16.16
C ALA A 682 -1.88 18.24 16.65
N VAL A 683 -2.37 17.51 17.66
CA VAL A 683 -3.67 17.77 18.29
C VAL A 683 -3.73 19.17 18.90
N LEU A 684 -2.71 19.57 19.67
CA LEU A 684 -2.62 20.91 20.27
C LEU A 684 -2.54 22.04 19.23
N ARG A 685 -2.01 21.75 18.04
CA ARG A 685 -1.97 22.69 16.91
C ARG A 685 -3.24 22.68 16.06
N GLY A 686 -4.22 21.83 16.38
CA GLY A 686 -5.47 21.70 15.63
C GLY A 686 -5.30 21.04 14.27
N PHE A 687 -4.27 20.21 14.08
CA PHE A 687 -4.05 19.46 12.85
C PHE A 687 -4.67 18.06 12.90
N ASP A 688 -5.05 17.57 11.73
CA ASP A 688 -5.56 16.21 11.55
C ASP A 688 -4.38 15.24 11.42
N VAL A 689 -4.21 14.37 12.43
CA VAL A 689 -3.09 13.42 12.49
C VAL A 689 -3.21 12.28 11.48
N ASP A 690 -4.42 11.96 11.02
CA ASP A 690 -4.65 10.91 10.03
C ASP A 690 -4.46 11.44 8.60
N PHE A 691 -4.51 12.77 8.40
CA PHE A 691 -4.47 13.43 7.09
C PHE A 691 -3.50 14.64 7.07
N PRO A 692 -2.18 14.41 7.21
CA PRO A 692 -1.18 15.48 7.14
C PRO A 692 -1.09 16.06 5.74
N ARG A 693 -1.14 17.40 5.63
CA ARG A 693 -1.19 18.13 4.36
C ARG A 693 -0.05 17.74 3.41
N ASN A 694 -0.34 17.79 2.11
CA ASN A 694 0.59 17.54 1.00
C ASN A 694 1.11 16.10 0.90
N LEU A 695 0.66 15.18 1.75
CA LEU A 695 1.15 13.81 1.82
C LEU A 695 0.00 12.80 1.75
N ALA A 696 0.30 11.65 1.15
CA ALA A 696 -0.54 10.47 1.19
C ALA A 696 0.26 9.29 1.75
N LYS A 697 -0.41 8.26 2.28
CA LYS A 697 0.26 7.16 2.99
C LYS A 697 1.36 6.45 2.16
N SER A 698 1.17 6.28 0.86
CA SER A 698 2.14 5.60 -0.01
C SER A 698 2.43 6.36 -1.30
N VAL A 699 3.72 6.43 -1.64
CA VAL A 699 4.26 7.02 -2.87
C VAL A 699 4.46 5.89 -3.88
N THR A 700 3.52 5.78 -4.82
CA THR A 700 3.40 4.67 -5.80
C THR A 700 3.73 5.08 -7.22
N VAL A 701 3.97 6.37 -7.41
CA VAL A 701 4.25 7.00 -8.69
C VAL A 701 5.31 8.06 -8.45
N GLU A 702 6.13 8.31 -9.45
CA GLU A 702 7.16 9.35 -9.46
C GLU A 702 6.56 10.77 -9.55
#